data_AF-A0A8D2PM04-F1
#
_entry.id   AF-A0A8D2PM04-F1
#
_cell.length_a   1.000
_cell.length_b   1.000
_cell.length_c   1.000
_cell.angle_alpha   90.00
_cell.angle_beta   90.00
_cell.angle_gamma   90.00
#
_symmetry.space_group_name_H-M   'P 1'
#
loop_
_entity.id
_entity.type
_entity.pdbx_description
1 polymer ?
#
loop_
_entity_poly.entity_id
_entity_poly.type
_entity_poly.pdbx_seq_one_letter_code
_entity_poly.pdbx_strand_id
1 'polypeptide(L)'
;SRGQGHLPLGQPFYHFRHRGTRQRALSRHWGWHMRLSRDPQVLWFEQQTVKRRSRRGAGVVPTDPWFPKQWYMNNDVHPDLNILTAWSRGYTGLGVVLTVLDDGLEKDHPDLAANYDHPVPAVPDAHPVPSPEHRVPPRVRVTLSLDTSRDGDSKPPWTAPFRVRMLDGSIMDIVEAQALSLQPQHIHIYSASWGPEDDGRTVDGPGVLAAAAFHRGVVQGRGGLGSIFIWASGNGGINYDNCNCDGYTNSIYTVSVGSVLGDGQRPRYSEHCPAILTTTYSSRTTSPVQIVTTDLHHRCTDKHTGTSASAPLAAGMVALALQANPALTWRDLQHLIIRASKPAHLQAEDWAENGVGRWVSHYYGYGLLDAGLLVQAATTWTGTRPQEKCSVQAVQVPRDIGSRLTISTDVSSCSQSIRSLEHVQVQLSLSYSRRGDLVVALRSPMGTTSTLVTVRPYDTSQEGYKDWTFMSTHFWDENPKGVWTLQLENKGDDQNTGQLSSFILHLHGTDEDMPARRSAATATDECLRRDQQGACQDCGSSLYIHHGSCLSYCPPRYYGRARNATPRDTAHVCASCHPSCYTCQGASATNCTSCPSGRTFEAVTYTCHPGGLRWYLVLVTVVACGSLVLAGMLFPTYRAALSAGRAAPCCPQARRTE
;
A
#
# COMPACT_ATOMS: atom_id res chain seq x y z
N SER A 1 22.77 -15.46 62.72
CA SER A 1 22.32 -15.45 61.31
C SER A 1 22.73 -16.79 60.68
N ARG A 2 21.89 -17.41 59.83
CA ARG A 2 22.33 -18.56 59.00
C ARG A 2 22.90 -18.00 57.69
N GLY A 3 24.12 -18.38 57.32
CA GLY A 3 24.77 -17.94 56.08
C GLY A 3 24.21 -18.70 54.88
N GLN A 4 23.86 -17.99 53.80
CA GLN A 4 23.48 -18.58 52.52
C GLN A 4 24.32 -17.93 51.42
N GLY A 5 25.33 -18.67 50.93
CA GLY A 5 25.99 -18.44 49.65
C GLY A 5 27.05 -17.34 49.60
N HIS A 6 28.11 -17.62 48.84
CA HIS A 6 29.08 -16.63 48.37
C HIS A 6 28.53 -15.93 47.12
N LEU A 7 28.69 -14.61 47.01
CA LEU A 7 28.40 -13.87 45.79
C LEU A 7 29.52 -14.08 44.75
N PRO A 8 29.23 -14.21 43.45
CA PRO A 8 30.23 -14.54 42.43
C PRO A 8 31.01 -13.28 42.01
N LEU A 9 31.88 -12.77 42.87
CA LEU A 9 32.68 -11.57 42.60
C LEU A 9 34.10 -11.63 43.18
N GLY A 10 34.73 -12.81 43.22
CA GLY A 10 36.18 -12.96 43.50
C GLY A 10 36.68 -12.41 44.85
N GLN A 11 35.80 -11.94 45.73
CA GLN A 11 36.08 -11.42 47.07
C GLN A 11 34.99 -11.91 48.06
N PRO A 12 35.31 -12.05 49.37
CA PRO A 12 34.44 -12.73 50.33
C PRO A 12 33.29 -11.83 50.80
N PHE A 13 32.27 -11.67 49.95
CA PHE A 13 31.00 -11.08 50.36
C PHE A 13 30.04 -12.15 50.85
N TYR A 14 29.53 -11.98 52.08
CA TYR A 14 28.62 -12.92 52.73
C TYR A 14 27.21 -12.34 52.82
N HIS A 15 26.21 -13.14 52.43
CA HIS A 15 24.80 -12.77 52.57
C HIS A 15 24.16 -13.47 53.78
N PHE A 16 23.60 -12.67 54.70
CA PHE A 16 23.01 -13.14 55.94
C PHE A 16 21.51 -12.81 56.01
N ARG A 17 20.70 -13.77 56.46
CA ARG A 17 19.27 -13.54 56.73
C ARG A 17 19.02 -13.47 58.24
N HIS A 18 18.33 -12.42 58.69
CA HIS A 18 17.92 -12.23 60.09
C HIS A 18 16.40 -12.44 60.24
N ARG A 19 15.96 -13.18 61.26
CA ARG A 19 14.52 -13.49 61.47
C ARG A 19 13.70 -12.26 61.87
N GLY A 20 14.32 -11.26 62.49
CA GLY A 20 13.67 -10.00 62.88
C GLY A 20 13.55 -8.96 61.76
N THR A 21 14.05 -9.23 60.55
CA THR A 21 13.93 -8.31 59.39
C THR A 21 12.90 -8.85 58.39
N ARG A 22 11.90 -8.04 58.03
CA ARG A 22 10.90 -8.40 56.99
C ARG A 22 11.55 -8.44 55.61
N GLN A 23 11.23 -9.46 54.81
CA GLN A 23 11.85 -9.76 53.51
C GLN A 23 11.63 -8.67 52.42
N ARG A 24 10.70 -7.73 52.65
CA ARG A 24 10.39 -6.59 51.78
C ARG A 24 10.31 -5.27 52.56
N ALA A 25 11.20 -5.07 53.51
CA ALA A 25 11.25 -3.83 54.27
C ALA A 25 11.61 -2.65 53.35
N LEU A 26 10.77 -1.61 53.36
CA LEU A 26 10.98 -0.35 52.61
C LEU A 26 11.99 0.57 53.30
N SER A 27 12.21 0.39 54.61
CA SER A 27 13.12 1.17 55.43
C SER A 27 14.10 0.27 56.21
N ARG A 28 15.29 0.81 56.50
CA ARG A 28 16.34 0.11 57.26
C ARG A 28 15.95 0.04 58.73
N HIS A 29 16.23 -1.10 59.37
CA HIS A 29 15.89 -1.33 60.78
C HIS A 29 17.13 -1.17 61.67
N TRP A 30 17.34 0.03 62.21
CA TRP A 30 18.58 0.40 62.93
C TRP A 30 18.96 -0.53 64.11
N GLY A 31 18.00 -0.96 64.93
CA GLY A 31 18.29 -1.69 66.17
C GLY A 31 18.96 -3.06 66.01
N TRP A 32 18.70 -3.78 64.91
CA TRP A 32 19.22 -5.14 64.71
C TRP A 32 20.64 -5.19 64.14
N HIS A 33 21.18 -4.05 63.69
CA HIS A 33 22.45 -3.98 62.98
C HIS A 33 23.59 -3.37 63.80
N MET A 34 23.32 -2.82 64.98
CA MET A 34 24.34 -2.17 65.83
C MET A 34 25.50 -3.09 66.24
N ARG A 35 25.27 -4.41 66.34
CA ARG A 35 26.34 -5.35 66.68
C ARG A 35 27.31 -5.58 65.51
N LEU A 36 26.79 -5.62 64.28
CA LEU A 36 27.62 -5.75 63.07
C LEU A 36 28.42 -4.47 62.78
N SER A 37 27.87 -3.29 63.10
CA SER A 37 28.61 -2.03 62.96
C SER A 37 29.74 -1.84 63.97
N ARG A 38 29.78 -2.64 65.03
CA ARG A 38 30.77 -2.55 66.12
C ARG A 38 31.79 -3.69 66.08
N ASP A 39 31.63 -4.64 65.17
CA ASP A 39 32.54 -5.76 65.03
C ASP A 39 33.75 -5.33 64.18
N PRO A 40 34.99 -5.38 64.72
CA PRO A 40 36.18 -4.90 64.01
C PRO A 40 36.53 -5.72 62.76
N GLN A 41 35.96 -6.93 62.59
CA GLN A 41 36.16 -7.75 61.39
C GLN A 41 35.16 -7.41 60.26
N VAL A 42 34.12 -6.62 60.54
CA VAL A 42 33.11 -6.22 59.54
C VAL A 42 33.49 -4.86 58.96
N LEU A 43 34.24 -4.88 57.85
CA LEU A 43 34.67 -3.66 57.15
C LEU A 43 33.48 -2.80 56.71
N TRP A 44 32.40 -3.43 56.26
CA TRP A 44 31.16 -2.76 55.91
C TRP A 44 30.00 -3.76 55.93
N PHE A 45 28.77 -3.26 56.13
CA PHE A 45 27.56 -4.04 55.93
C PHE A 45 26.42 -3.13 55.43
N GLU A 46 25.51 -3.69 54.63
CA GLU A 46 24.28 -3.01 54.23
C GLU A 46 23.09 -3.95 54.36
N GLN A 47 22.07 -3.50 55.09
CA GLN A 47 20.75 -4.15 55.03
C GLN A 47 20.15 -3.92 53.64
N GLN A 48 19.86 -5.02 52.94
CA GLN A 48 19.12 -4.97 51.69
C GLN A 48 17.69 -4.45 51.95
N THR A 49 17.39 -3.24 51.48
CA THR A 49 16.04 -2.68 51.41
C THR A 49 15.54 -2.73 49.98
N VAL A 50 14.22 -2.79 49.80
CA VAL A 50 13.62 -2.73 48.46
C VAL A 50 13.98 -1.38 47.84
N LYS A 51 14.85 -1.38 46.84
CA LYS A 51 15.17 -0.16 46.08
C LYS A 51 14.05 0.07 45.06
N ARG A 52 13.35 1.20 45.17
CA ARG A 52 12.40 1.66 44.14
C ARG A 52 13.22 2.06 42.92
N ARG A 53 13.23 1.22 41.89
CA ARG A 53 13.93 1.47 40.62
C ARG A 53 12.87 1.65 39.55
N SER A 54 12.81 2.82 38.92
CA SER A 54 12.20 2.93 37.60
C SER A 54 13.23 2.51 36.56
N ARG A 55 12.78 1.86 35.49
CA ARG A 55 13.63 1.59 34.33
C ARG A 55 13.98 2.96 33.73
N ARG A 56 15.23 3.42 33.86
CA ARG A 56 15.73 4.58 33.11
C ARG A 56 15.98 4.15 31.66
N GLY A 57 14.90 3.93 30.92
CA GLY A 57 14.93 4.11 29.48
C GLY A 57 14.37 5.49 29.20
N ALA A 58 14.97 6.24 28.28
CA ALA A 58 14.29 7.34 27.63
C ALA A 58 13.11 6.73 26.83
N GLY A 59 12.01 6.44 27.51
CA GLY A 59 10.82 5.84 26.91
C GLY A 59 10.06 6.92 26.17
N VAL A 60 10.00 6.80 24.86
CA VAL A 60 9.11 7.57 23.97
C VAL A 60 7.67 7.09 24.19
N VAL A 61 7.18 7.19 25.42
CA VAL A 61 5.81 6.88 25.80
C VAL A 61 5.10 8.24 25.95
N PRO A 62 4.08 8.52 25.13
CA PRO A 62 3.33 9.75 25.23
C PRO A 62 2.72 9.97 26.61
N THR A 63 2.54 11.24 26.97
CA THR A 63 1.95 11.65 28.26
C THR A 63 0.45 11.92 28.17
N ASP A 64 -0.13 11.75 26.98
CA ASP A 64 -1.52 12.03 26.67
C ASP A 64 -2.46 11.22 27.56
N PRO A 65 -3.52 11.84 28.13
CA PRO A 65 -4.41 11.18 29.08
C PRO A 65 -5.19 10.00 28.48
N TRP A 66 -5.32 9.94 27.14
CA TRP A 66 -6.00 8.87 26.42
C TRP A 66 -5.05 7.78 25.88
N PHE A 67 -3.72 7.99 25.87
CA PHE A 67 -2.75 7.00 25.40
C PHE A 67 -2.85 5.64 26.14
N PRO A 68 -3.08 5.59 27.47
CA PRO A 68 -3.31 4.31 28.15
C PRO A 68 -4.56 3.54 27.70
N LYS A 69 -5.49 4.17 26.96
CA LYS A 69 -6.65 3.49 26.36
C LYS A 69 -6.41 3.07 24.92
N GLN A 70 -5.34 3.53 24.28
CA GLN A 70 -4.95 3.18 22.91
C GLN A 70 -4.23 1.81 22.90
N TRP A 71 -5.00 0.78 23.26
CA TRP A 71 -4.55 -0.59 23.48
C TRP A 71 -3.75 -1.20 22.32
N TYR A 72 -3.98 -0.70 21.10
CA TYR A 72 -3.35 -1.12 19.85
C TYR A 72 -1.94 -0.52 19.65
N MET A 73 -1.48 0.40 20.50
CA MET A 73 -0.17 1.08 20.39
C MET A 73 0.65 1.10 21.68
N ASN A 74 0.10 0.61 22.80
CA ASN A 74 0.67 0.80 24.13
C ASN A 74 1.15 -0.52 24.81
N ASN A 75 1.27 -1.61 24.06
CA ASN A 75 1.53 -2.98 24.54
C ASN A 75 0.46 -3.57 25.49
N ASP A 76 -0.78 -3.06 25.54
CA ASP A 76 -1.84 -3.72 26.31
C ASP A 76 -2.34 -5.00 25.62
N VAL A 77 -2.26 -5.05 24.29
CA VAL A 77 -2.48 -6.26 23.49
C VAL A 77 -1.15 -6.85 23.02
N HIS A 78 -1.07 -8.16 22.88
CA HIS A 78 0.14 -8.85 22.42
C HIS A 78 -0.19 -9.84 21.30
N PRO A 79 0.41 -9.66 20.09
CA PRO A 79 1.20 -8.50 19.65
C PRO A 79 0.33 -7.24 19.58
N ASP A 80 0.91 -6.06 19.73
CA ASP A 80 0.29 -4.79 19.30
C ASP A 80 0.82 -4.39 17.92
N LEU A 81 0.54 -3.16 17.45
CA LEU A 81 1.07 -2.65 16.18
C LEU A 81 2.56 -2.30 16.23
N ASN A 82 3.22 -2.50 17.37
CA ASN A 82 4.65 -2.27 17.59
C ASN A 82 5.12 -0.84 17.29
N ILE A 83 4.22 0.14 17.48
CA ILE A 83 4.45 1.56 17.22
C ILE A 83 5.54 2.14 18.13
N LEU A 84 5.53 1.77 19.41
CA LEU A 84 6.54 2.20 20.38
C LEU A 84 7.96 1.79 19.97
N THR A 85 8.12 0.67 19.27
CA THR A 85 9.43 0.28 18.73
C THR A 85 9.89 1.24 17.64
N ALA A 86 9.01 1.64 16.71
CA ALA A 86 9.33 2.63 15.69
C ALA A 86 9.68 4.00 16.32
N TRP A 87 8.88 4.45 17.29
CA TRP A 87 9.11 5.69 18.02
C TRP A 87 10.40 5.68 18.84
N SER A 88 10.74 4.55 19.47
CA SER A 88 12.01 4.39 20.21
C SER A 88 13.25 4.51 19.33
N ARG A 89 13.09 4.31 18.02
CA ARG A 89 14.12 4.50 17.00
C ARG A 89 14.12 5.91 16.40
N GLY A 90 13.25 6.81 16.88
CA GLY A 90 13.19 8.21 16.44
C GLY A 90 12.32 8.46 15.21
N TYR A 91 11.55 7.47 14.75
CA TYR A 91 10.62 7.63 13.63
C TYR A 91 9.22 7.89 14.14
N THR A 92 8.63 8.96 13.66
CA THR A 92 7.42 9.56 14.20
C THR A 92 6.48 10.14 13.14
N GLY A 93 6.88 10.09 11.87
CA GLY A 93 6.16 10.65 10.73
C GLY A 93 6.57 12.08 10.36
N LEU A 94 7.54 12.68 11.06
CA LEU A 94 8.02 14.04 10.76
C LEU A 94 8.42 14.19 9.28
N GLY A 95 7.90 15.24 8.64
CA GLY A 95 8.16 15.55 7.23
C GLY A 95 7.27 14.81 6.22
N VAL A 96 6.38 13.93 6.69
CA VAL A 96 5.40 13.23 5.84
C VAL A 96 4.03 13.90 5.96
N VAL A 97 3.45 14.22 4.80
CA VAL A 97 2.11 14.80 4.67
C VAL A 97 1.13 13.71 4.26
N LEU A 98 0.06 13.54 5.04
CA LEU A 98 -1.00 12.56 4.82
C LEU A 98 -2.33 13.29 4.70
N THR A 99 -3.22 12.85 3.81
CA THR A 99 -4.59 13.32 3.75
C THR A 99 -5.59 12.22 4.02
N VAL A 100 -6.67 12.53 4.74
CA VAL A 100 -7.86 11.66 4.83
C VAL A 100 -8.94 12.20 3.91
N LEU A 101 -9.41 11.34 3.02
CA LEU A 101 -10.38 11.62 1.97
C LEU A 101 -11.78 11.22 2.47
N ASP A 102 -12.53 12.17 3.06
CA ASP A 102 -13.74 11.85 3.86
C ASP A 102 -14.77 13.02 3.90
N ASP A 103 -15.52 13.17 5.00
CA ASP A 103 -16.56 14.17 5.23
C ASP A 103 -16.05 15.53 5.74
N GLY A 104 -14.78 15.63 6.15
CA GLY A 104 -14.12 16.88 6.53
C GLY A 104 -13.24 16.76 7.79
N LEU A 105 -12.56 17.85 8.17
CA LEU A 105 -11.67 17.94 9.35
C LEU A 105 -11.99 19.18 10.18
N GLU A 106 -12.19 18.98 11.48
CA GLU A 106 -12.17 20.04 12.47
C GLU A 106 -10.72 20.51 12.67
N LYS A 107 -10.26 21.38 11.76
CA LYS A 107 -8.87 21.87 11.65
C LYS A 107 -8.37 22.58 12.92
N ASP A 108 -9.28 23.12 13.72
CA ASP A 108 -9.04 23.83 14.96
C ASP A 108 -9.13 22.92 16.20
N HIS A 109 -9.33 21.61 16.03
CA HIS A 109 -9.27 20.64 17.11
C HIS A 109 -7.90 20.71 17.82
N PRO A 110 -7.84 20.78 19.17
CA PRO A 110 -6.60 21.04 19.91
C PRO A 110 -5.49 20.01 19.63
N ASP A 111 -5.88 18.77 19.37
CA ASP A 111 -4.98 17.65 19.08
C ASP A 111 -4.60 17.51 17.58
N LEU A 112 -5.11 18.41 16.71
CA LEU A 112 -4.87 18.40 15.26
C LEU A 112 -4.25 19.72 14.78
N ALA A 113 -4.62 20.86 15.39
CA ALA A 113 -4.27 22.19 14.92
C ALA A 113 -2.75 22.43 14.74
N ALA A 114 -1.92 21.82 15.60
CA ALA A 114 -0.47 21.97 15.50
C ALA A 114 0.16 21.20 14.33
N ASN A 115 -0.51 20.15 13.85
CA ASN A 115 -0.06 19.34 12.72
C ASN A 115 -0.88 19.63 11.46
N TYR A 116 -1.83 20.56 11.50
CA TYR A 116 -2.60 20.90 10.32
C TYR A 116 -1.76 21.75 9.35
N ASP A 117 -1.67 21.30 8.09
CA ASP A 117 -0.94 22.00 7.03
C ASP A 117 -1.87 22.92 6.21
N HIS A 118 -1.46 24.17 6.01
CA HIS A 118 -2.18 25.20 5.26
C HIS A 118 -1.37 25.56 3.99
N PRO A 119 -1.74 25.16 2.74
CA PRO A 119 -2.63 26.02 1.90
C PRO A 119 -3.42 25.40 0.68
N VAL A 120 -4.45 26.17 0.23
CA VAL A 120 -5.33 26.21 -1.01
C VAL A 120 -6.41 25.12 -1.24
N PRO A 121 -7.56 25.48 -1.88
CA PRO A 121 -8.92 25.28 -1.36
C PRO A 121 -9.42 23.84 -1.50
N ALA A 122 -10.45 23.50 -0.70
CA ALA A 122 -11.29 22.34 -0.93
C ALA A 122 -11.74 22.29 -2.41
N VAL A 123 -11.98 21.07 -2.91
CA VAL A 123 -12.55 20.82 -4.24
C VAL A 123 -13.70 21.83 -4.48
N PRO A 124 -13.63 22.68 -5.53
CA PRO A 124 -14.71 23.60 -5.83
C PRO A 124 -16.02 22.81 -6.00
N ASP A 125 -17.09 23.26 -5.37
CA ASP A 125 -18.47 22.70 -5.38
C ASP A 125 -18.89 21.75 -4.24
N ALA A 126 -18.08 21.52 -3.20
CA ALA A 126 -18.59 20.97 -1.94
C ALA A 126 -19.38 22.06 -1.17
N HIS A 127 -20.70 22.09 -1.30
CA HIS A 127 -21.58 23.12 -0.72
C HIS A 127 -21.27 23.39 0.77
N PRO A 128 -20.97 24.64 1.16
CA PRO A 128 -20.70 25.01 2.54
C PRO A 128 -21.97 25.45 3.26
N VAL A 129 -22.96 24.56 3.47
CA VAL A 129 -24.05 24.84 4.42
C VAL A 129 -24.51 23.55 5.11
N PRO A 130 -24.54 23.49 6.46
CA PRO A 130 -25.23 22.41 7.15
C PRO A 130 -26.76 22.63 7.03
N SER A 131 -27.47 21.72 6.35
CA SER A 131 -28.94 21.65 6.45
C SER A 131 -29.32 21.03 7.80
N PRO A 132 -30.15 21.67 8.64
CA PRO A 132 -30.45 21.19 10.00
C PRO A 132 -31.29 19.90 10.10
N GLU A 133 -31.70 19.29 8.98
CA GLU A 133 -32.81 18.32 8.99
C GLU A 133 -32.49 16.91 8.49
N HIS A 134 -31.27 16.61 8.04
CA HIS A 134 -30.93 15.22 7.71
C HIS A 134 -30.37 14.50 8.94
N ARG A 135 -31.29 13.91 9.72
CA ARG A 135 -31.00 12.84 10.71
C ARG A 135 -30.56 11.54 10.00
N VAL A 136 -29.51 11.61 9.19
CA VAL A 136 -28.76 10.44 8.75
C VAL A 136 -27.53 10.38 9.66
N PRO A 137 -27.28 9.28 10.40
CA PRO A 137 -26.09 9.20 11.23
C PRO A 137 -24.86 9.37 10.33
N PRO A 138 -23.91 10.28 10.64
CA PRO A 138 -22.69 10.41 9.85
C PRO A 138 -21.97 9.06 9.85
N ARG A 139 -21.88 8.45 8.66
CA ARG A 139 -21.19 7.20 8.41
C ARG A 139 -19.74 7.56 8.12
N VAL A 140 -18.84 6.93 8.87
CA VAL A 140 -17.37 7.08 8.88
C VAL A 140 -16.88 8.30 9.69
N ARG A 141 -16.11 8.05 10.75
CA ARG A 141 -15.58 9.05 11.69
C ARG A 141 -14.09 8.82 11.88
N VAL A 142 -13.27 9.23 10.92
CA VAL A 142 -11.91 8.71 10.85
C VAL A 142 -10.88 9.82 10.94
N THR A 143 -10.35 10.06 12.14
CA THR A 143 -9.11 10.82 12.34
C THR A 143 -8.07 9.91 12.96
N LEU A 144 -6.84 9.92 12.45
CA LEU A 144 -5.68 9.66 13.30
C LEU A 144 -5.35 10.96 14.00
N SER A 145 -5.49 11.00 15.32
CA SER A 145 -4.50 11.76 16.07
C SER A 145 -3.32 10.84 16.31
N LEU A 146 -2.18 11.19 15.72
CA LEU A 146 -0.89 10.75 16.22
C LEU A 146 -0.54 11.75 17.32
N ASP A 147 -0.56 11.28 18.56
CA ASP A 147 -0.37 12.00 19.84
C ASP A 147 0.43 13.31 19.73
N THR A 148 -0.14 14.41 20.23
CA THR A 148 0.49 15.74 20.17
C THR A 148 0.90 16.35 21.52
N SER A 149 0.81 15.63 22.66
CA SER A 149 1.24 16.20 23.95
C SER A 149 2.73 15.98 24.25
N ARG A 150 3.52 17.02 24.00
CA ARG A 150 4.54 17.45 24.96
C ARG A 150 4.15 18.83 25.48
N ASP A 151 3.93 18.91 26.79
CA ASP A 151 4.01 20.16 27.53
C ASP A 151 5.49 20.51 27.70
N GLY A 152 5.90 21.62 27.08
CA GLY A 152 7.27 22.14 27.15
C GLY A 152 7.73 22.66 25.79
N ASP A 153 8.09 23.94 25.74
CA ASP A 153 8.63 24.66 24.58
C ASP A 153 9.52 23.78 23.68
N SER A 154 9.30 23.90 22.36
CA SER A 154 9.84 23.10 21.24
C SER A 154 9.03 21.85 20.86
N LYS A 155 7.90 22.08 20.16
CA LYS A 155 7.17 21.05 19.41
C LYS A 155 7.74 20.95 17.97
N PRO A 156 8.50 19.90 17.59
CA PRO A 156 8.74 19.63 16.17
C PRO A 156 7.42 19.13 15.53
N PRO A 157 7.12 19.50 14.27
CA PRO A 157 5.86 19.13 13.62
C PRO A 157 5.80 17.61 13.37
N TRP A 158 4.80 16.93 13.89
CA TRP A 158 4.58 15.51 13.58
C TRP A 158 3.81 15.43 12.25
N THR A 159 3.69 14.25 11.65
CA THR A 159 2.91 13.98 10.41
C THR A 159 1.74 14.94 10.28
N ALA A 160 1.61 15.63 9.15
CA ALA A 160 0.57 16.63 8.98
C ALA A 160 -0.69 16.02 8.35
N PRO A 161 -1.76 15.69 9.11
CA PRO A 161 -3.01 15.22 8.54
C PRO A 161 -3.77 16.40 7.92
N PHE A 162 -4.01 16.31 6.63
CA PHE A 162 -4.97 17.14 5.89
C PHE A 162 -6.27 16.35 5.70
N ARG A 163 -7.43 17.00 5.49
CA ARG A 163 -8.62 16.29 4.99
C ARG A 163 -9.26 17.01 3.82
N VAL A 164 -9.78 16.20 2.90
CA VAL A 164 -10.62 16.66 1.80
C VAL A 164 -12.05 16.29 2.13
N ARG A 165 -12.93 17.29 2.23
CA ARG A 165 -14.38 17.08 2.31
C ARG A 165 -14.90 16.77 0.92
N MET A 166 -15.29 15.53 0.68
CA MET A 166 -15.89 15.10 -0.60
C MET A 166 -17.15 14.25 -0.45
N LEU A 167 -17.38 13.65 0.73
CA LEU A 167 -18.52 12.75 0.97
C LEU A 167 -19.81 13.48 1.38
N ASP A 168 -19.73 14.79 1.59
CA ASP A 168 -20.85 15.61 2.06
C ASP A 168 -21.57 16.29 0.87
N GLY A 169 -22.12 15.48 -0.02
CA GLY A 169 -22.79 15.90 -1.25
C GLY A 169 -22.94 14.75 -2.27
N SER A 170 -23.47 15.06 -3.47
CA SER A 170 -23.53 14.09 -4.57
C SER A 170 -22.11 13.76 -5.06
N ILE A 171 -21.66 12.53 -4.81
CA ILE A 171 -20.35 12.05 -5.25
C ILE A 171 -20.45 11.69 -6.73
N MET A 172 -19.66 12.37 -7.56
CA MET A 172 -19.50 12.10 -8.99
C MET A 172 -18.06 11.73 -9.28
N ASP A 173 -17.80 11.01 -10.38
CA ASP A 173 -16.45 10.61 -10.83
C ASP A 173 -15.45 11.78 -10.85
N ILE A 174 -15.88 12.99 -11.22
CA ILE A 174 -15.02 14.18 -11.21
C ILE A 174 -14.60 14.60 -9.78
N VAL A 175 -15.49 14.46 -8.80
CA VAL A 175 -15.21 14.81 -7.39
C VAL A 175 -14.17 13.85 -6.82
N GLU A 176 -14.35 12.55 -7.06
CA GLU A 176 -13.39 11.51 -6.68
C GLU A 176 -12.03 11.76 -7.35
N ALA A 177 -12.01 12.01 -8.66
CA ALA A 177 -10.79 12.27 -9.42
C ALA A 177 -10.03 13.50 -8.93
N GLN A 178 -10.74 14.59 -8.60
CA GLN A 178 -10.16 15.81 -8.05
C GLN A 178 -9.56 15.58 -6.67
N ALA A 179 -10.24 14.82 -5.81
CA ALA A 179 -9.74 14.51 -4.48
C ALA A 179 -8.51 13.60 -4.52
N LEU A 180 -8.53 12.57 -5.38
CA LEU A 180 -7.38 11.67 -5.63
C LEU A 180 -6.19 12.41 -6.26
N SER A 181 -6.45 13.48 -7.02
CA SER A 181 -5.42 14.31 -7.66
C SER A 181 -5.03 15.55 -6.85
N LEU A 182 -5.45 15.65 -5.58
CA LEU A 182 -5.17 16.82 -4.78
C LEU A 182 -3.68 16.90 -4.45
N GLN A 183 -3.00 17.95 -4.92
CA GLN A 183 -1.60 18.28 -4.59
C GLN A 183 -0.64 17.06 -4.51
N PRO A 184 -0.52 16.26 -5.58
CA PRO A 184 0.20 14.98 -5.55
C PRO A 184 1.72 15.13 -5.39
N GLN A 185 2.26 16.34 -5.46
CA GLN A 185 3.68 16.63 -5.18
C GLN A 185 3.94 16.97 -3.71
N HIS A 186 2.90 17.32 -2.96
CA HIS A 186 2.96 17.72 -1.56
C HIS A 186 2.44 16.62 -0.64
N ILE A 187 1.27 16.07 -0.97
CA ILE A 187 0.65 14.98 -0.23
C ILE A 187 1.34 13.67 -0.59
N HIS A 188 1.78 12.93 0.43
CA HIS A 188 2.46 11.66 0.25
C HIS A 188 1.49 10.48 0.29
N ILE A 189 0.55 10.51 1.26
CA ILE A 189 -0.36 9.41 1.57
C ILE A 189 -1.80 9.92 1.52
N TYR A 190 -2.69 9.16 0.89
CA TYR A 190 -4.13 9.38 0.83
C TYR A 190 -4.80 8.20 1.52
N SER A 191 -5.53 8.46 2.60
CA SER A 191 -6.30 7.46 3.33
C SER A 191 -7.78 7.65 3.02
N ALA A 192 -8.46 6.60 2.59
CA ALA A 192 -9.89 6.61 2.30
C ALA A 192 -10.57 5.35 2.84
N SER A 193 -11.88 5.45 3.01
CA SER A 193 -12.70 4.36 3.57
C SER A 193 -14.11 4.34 2.99
N TRP A 194 -14.25 4.84 1.76
CA TRP A 194 -15.46 4.86 0.96
C TRP A 194 -15.27 3.97 -0.28
N GLY A 195 -16.38 3.56 -0.87
CA GLY A 195 -16.45 2.66 -2.01
C GLY A 195 -17.92 2.48 -2.41
N PRO A 196 -18.24 1.45 -3.20
CA PRO A 196 -19.61 1.05 -3.48
C PRO A 196 -20.39 0.69 -2.21
N GLU A 197 -21.69 0.45 -2.34
CA GLU A 197 -22.49 0.02 -1.20
C GLU A 197 -22.12 -1.42 -0.77
N ASP A 198 -21.80 -1.58 0.51
CA ASP A 198 -21.44 -2.83 1.19
C ASP A 198 -22.65 -3.79 1.40
N ASP A 199 -23.49 -3.98 0.38
CA ASP A 199 -24.77 -4.70 0.46
C ASP A 199 -24.70 -6.18 0.08
N GLY A 200 -23.53 -6.67 -0.34
CA GLY A 200 -23.38 -8.04 -0.83
C GLY A 200 -23.93 -8.28 -2.23
N ARG A 201 -24.21 -7.21 -3.00
CA ARG A 201 -24.85 -7.28 -4.33
C ARG A 201 -24.12 -6.43 -5.35
N THR A 202 -23.67 -5.26 -4.92
CA THR A 202 -23.06 -4.25 -5.77
C THR A 202 -21.74 -4.75 -6.37
N VAL A 203 -21.48 -4.38 -7.61
CA VAL A 203 -20.19 -4.54 -8.29
C VAL A 203 -19.95 -3.23 -8.99
N ASP A 204 -19.05 -2.43 -8.46
CA ASP A 204 -18.78 -1.08 -8.97
C ASP A 204 -17.37 -0.63 -8.59
N GLY A 205 -16.87 0.41 -9.24
CA GLY A 205 -15.50 0.87 -9.07
C GLY A 205 -15.28 2.30 -9.53
N PRO A 206 -14.01 2.75 -9.60
CA PRO A 206 -13.71 4.09 -10.03
C PRO A 206 -14.19 4.34 -11.46
N GLY A 207 -14.82 5.50 -11.67
CA GLY A 207 -15.12 6.00 -13.00
C GLY A 207 -13.85 6.32 -13.80
N VAL A 208 -14.02 6.77 -15.05
CA VAL A 208 -12.90 6.99 -15.98
C VAL A 208 -11.93 8.03 -15.44
N LEU A 209 -12.43 9.09 -14.80
CA LEU A 209 -11.60 10.16 -14.24
C LEU A 209 -10.89 9.70 -12.96
N ALA A 210 -11.59 9.02 -12.06
CA ALA A 210 -11.02 8.49 -10.82
C ALA A 210 -9.94 7.43 -11.11
N ALA A 211 -10.17 6.54 -12.07
CA ALA A 211 -9.18 5.55 -12.51
C ALA A 211 -7.93 6.23 -13.12
N ALA A 212 -8.13 7.28 -13.93
CA ALA A 212 -7.04 8.09 -14.45
C ALA A 212 -6.28 8.84 -13.35
N ALA A 213 -6.98 9.32 -12.32
CA ALA A 213 -6.39 9.98 -11.16
C ALA A 213 -5.51 9.03 -10.34
N PHE A 214 -5.94 7.79 -10.08
CA PHE A 214 -5.10 6.77 -9.46
C PHE A 214 -3.82 6.52 -10.25
N HIS A 215 -3.95 6.24 -11.55
CA HIS A 215 -2.80 5.99 -12.41
C HIS A 215 -1.84 7.20 -12.45
N ARG A 216 -2.38 8.42 -12.57
CA ARG A 216 -1.57 9.64 -12.54
C ARG A 216 -0.89 9.84 -11.19
N GLY A 217 -1.58 9.55 -10.09
CA GLY A 217 -1.04 9.62 -8.74
C GLY A 217 0.17 8.71 -8.55
N VAL A 218 0.06 7.43 -8.92
CA VAL A 218 1.18 6.47 -8.76
C VAL A 218 2.33 6.70 -9.75
N VAL A 219 2.08 7.34 -10.91
CA VAL A 219 3.12 7.62 -11.92
C VAL A 219 3.84 8.95 -11.68
N GLN A 220 3.10 9.99 -11.27
CA GLN A 220 3.60 11.37 -11.21
C GLN A 220 3.72 11.91 -9.78
N GLY A 221 2.94 11.38 -8.83
CA GLY A 221 2.96 11.85 -7.44
C GLY A 221 4.31 11.68 -6.78
N ARG A 222 4.58 12.48 -5.74
CA ARG A 222 5.83 12.48 -4.97
C ARG A 222 7.08 12.53 -5.85
N GLY A 223 7.11 13.44 -6.84
CA GLY A 223 8.22 13.58 -7.78
C GLY A 223 8.46 12.35 -8.67
N GLY A 224 7.44 11.53 -8.90
CA GLY A 224 7.52 10.29 -9.68
C GLY A 224 7.76 9.01 -8.86
N LEU A 225 7.82 9.11 -7.52
CA LEU A 225 7.82 7.95 -6.61
C LEU A 225 6.43 7.31 -6.49
N GLY A 226 5.39 8.07 -6.79
CA GLY A 226 3.99 7.67 -6.75
C GLY A 226 3.31 7.98 -5.42
N SER A 227 2.13 8.60 -5.51
CA SER A 227 1.20 8.76 -4.40
C SER A 227 0.83 7.41 -3.80
N ILE A 228 0.64 7.37 -2.48
CA ILE A 228 0.28 6.14 -1.76
C ILE A 228 -1.18 6.23 -1.38
N PHE A 229 -2.00 5.33 -1.90
CA PHE A 229 -3.42 5.25 -1.58
C PHE A 229 -3.67 4.09 -0.63
N ILE A 230 -4.27 4.36 0.53
CA ILE A 230 -4.58 3.36 1.56
C ILE A 230 -6.08 3.33 1.74
N TRP A 231 -6.65 2.13 1.64
CA TRP A 231 -8.09 1.93 1.52
C TRP A 231 -8.57 0.92 2.55
N ALA A 232 -9.72 1.20 3.17
CA ALA A 232 -10.40 0.21 4.00
C ALA A 232 -11.05 -0.84 3.09
N SER A 233 -11.02 -2.11 3.52
CA SER A 233 -11.53 -3.22 2.70
C SER A 233 -13.06 -3.36 2.65
N GLY A 234 -13.84 -2.47 3.27
CA GLY A 234 -15.31 -2.54 3.32
C GLY A 234 -15.90 -3.16 4.61
N ASN A 235 -17.19 -2.93 4.87
CA ASN A 235 -17.93 -3.34 6.07
C ASN A 235 -19.11 -4.30 5.77
N GLY A 236 -19.18 -4.84 4.57
CA GLY A 236 -20.25 -5.72 4.05
C GLY A 236 -20.16 -7.18 4.48
N GLY A 237 -19.28 -7.55 5.39
CA GLY A 237 -19.06 -8.95 5.80
C GLY A 237 -20.31 -9.64 6.38
N ILE A 238 -21.23 -8.89 7.02
CA ILE A 238 -22.52 -9.41 7.51
C ILE A 238 -23.47 -9.70 6.33
N ASN A 239 -23.31 -8.97 5.23
CA ASN A 239 -24.07 -9.13 4.00
C ASN A 239 -23.43 -10.13 3.04
N TYR A 240 -22.41 -10.88 3.50
CA TYR A 240 -21.62 -11.80 2.70
C TYR A 240 -20.97 -11.14 1.48
N ASP A 241 -20.58 -9.87 1.62
CA ASP A 241 -19.90 -9.16 0.54
C ASP A 241 -18.45 -9.62 0.37
N ASN A 242 -17.89 -9.27 -0.79
CA ASN A 242 -16.54 -9.59 -1.18
C ASN A 242 -15.88 -8.35 -1.78
N CYS A 243 -14.80 -7.89 -1.15
CA CYS A 243 -14.15 -6.65 -1.55
C CYS A 243 -13.51 -6.68 -2.94
N ASN A 244 -13.41 -7.84 -3.61
CA ASN A 244 -13.03 -7.89 -5.03
C ASN A 244 -14.13 -7.41 -5.98
N CYS A 245 -15.34 -7.15 -5.46
CA CYS A 245 -16.45 -6.47 -6.14
C CYS A 245 -16.42 -4.94 -5.93
N ASP A 246 -15.49 -4.45 -5.12
CA ASP A 246 -15.17 -3.03 -4.97
C ASP A 246 -13.90 -2.69 -5.78
N GLY A 247 -14.08 -1.90 -6.84
CA GLY A 247 -13.01 -1.49 -7.76
C GLY A 247 -11.97 -0.53 -7.18
N TYR A 248 -12.25 0.10 -6.03
CA TYR A 248 -11.28 0.90 -5.28
C TYR A 248 -10.35 0.01 -4.48
N THR A 249 -10.91 -0.97 -3.74
CA THR A 249 -10.09 -1.86 -2.89
C THR A 249 -9.33 -2.89 -3.72
N ASN A 250 -9.87 -3.32 -4.86
CA ASN A 250 -9.22 -4.30 -5.73
C ASN A 250 -8.19 -3.70 -6.70
N SER A 251 -8.05 -2.37 -6.71
CA SER A 251 -7.07 -1.67 -7.54
C SER A 251 -5.64 -2.02 -7.11
N ILE A 252 -4.76 -2.26 -8.08
CA ILE A 252 -3.32 -2.46 -7.79
C ILE A 252 -2.66 -1.22 -7.18
N TYR A 253 -3.28 -0.05 -7.37
CA TYR A 253 -2.77 1.24 -6.92
C TYR A 253 -3.11 1.55 -5.46
N THR A 254 -4.01 0.79 -4.85
CA THR A 254 -4.42 0.96 -3.46
C THR A 254 -3.82 -0.14 -2.58
N VAL A 255 -3.55 0.22 -1.33
CA VAL A 255 -3.24 -0.72 -0.25
C VAL A 255 -4.54 -1.00 0.49
N SER A 256 -5.16 -2.15 0.20
CA SER A 256 -6.38 -2.57 0.88
C SER A 256 -6.05 -3.13 2.28
N VAL A 257 -6.73 -2.61 3.30
CA VAL A 257 -6.49 -2.89 4.72
C VAL A 257 -7.72 -3.53 5.36
N GLY A 258 -7.55 -4.77 5.82
CA GLY A 258 -8.54 -5.51 6.59
C GLY A 258 -8.55 -5.14 8.07
N SER A 259 -9.42 -5.77 8.87
CA SER A 259 -9.54 -5.50 10.31
C SER A 259 -9.49 -6.74 11.19
N VAL A 260 -8.89 -6.60 12.36
CA VAL A 260 -8.91 -7.61 13.43
C VAL A 260 -9.30 -6.98 14.77
N LEU A 261 -9.95 -7.76 15.63
CA LEU A 261 -10.23 -7.40 17.01
C LEU A 261 -9.01 -7.65 17.92
N GLY A 262 -9.01 -7.08 19.13
CA GLY A 262 -7.91 -7.26 20.08
C GLY A 262 -7.67 -8.71 20.56
N ASP A 263 -8.61 -9.62 20.35
CA ASP A 263 -8.47 -11.05 20.64
C ASP A 263 -7.99 -11.88 19.44
N GLY A 264 -7.64 -11.23 18.32
CA GLY A 264 -7.20 -11.89 17.09
C GLY A 264 -8.34 -12.47 16.24
N GLN A 265 -9.59 -12.27 16.62
CA GLN A 265 -10.75 -12.69 15.82
C GLN A 265 -11.12 -11.67 14.76
N ARG A 266 -11.67 -12.17 13.65
CA ARG A 266 -12.23 -11.35 12.59
C ARG A 266 -13.51 -10.65 13.08
N PRO A 267 -13.65 -9.32 12.89
CA PRO A 267 -14.93 -8.64 13.04
C PRO A 267 -15.91 -9.10 11.96
N ARG A 268 -17.18 -9.34 12.32
CA ARG A 268 -18.20 -9.82 11.37
C ARG A 268 -18.46 -8.87 10.19
N TYR A 269 -18.25 -7.57 10.38
CA TYR A 269 -18.39 -6.59 9.30
C TYR A 269 -17.25 -6.69 8.29
N SER A 270 -16.08 -7.21 8.65
CA SER A 270 -14.92 -7.20 7.77
C SER A 270 -15.19 -8.09 6.56
N GLU A 271 -15.10 -7.51 5.37
CA GLU A 271 -15.09 -8.24 4.12
C GLU A 271 -13.78 -9.01 3.93
N HIS A 272 -13.83 -9.98 3.02
CA HIS A 272 -12.69 -10.78 2.60
C HIS A 272 -12.55 -10.73 1.09
N CYS A 273 -11.31 -10.70 0.60
CA CYS A 273 -10.97 -10.84 -0.80
C CYS A 273 -9.44 -10.96 -0.92
N PRO A 274 -8.92 -11.49 -2.03
CA PRO A 274 -7.47 -11.63 -2.19
C PRO A 274 -6.74 -10.32 -2.52
N ALA A 275 -7.46 -9.20 -2.59
CA ALA A 275 -6.90 -7.87 -2.74
C ALA A 275 -6.38 -7.28 -1.41
N ILE A 276 -6.84 -7.79 -0.26
CA ILE A 276 -6.38 -7.32 1.06
C ILE A 276 -4.89 -7.62 1.19
N LEU A 277 -4.08 -6.57 1.41
CA LEU A 277 -2.63 -6.69 1.52
C LEU A 277 -2.21 -6.98 2.97
N THR A 278 -2.85 -6.30 3.92
CA THR A 278 -2.52 -6.37 5.35
C THR A 278 -3.73 -6.08 6.21
N THR A 279 -3.58 -6.28 7.52
CA THR A 279 -4.60 -5.98 8.54
C THR A 279 -4.04 -5.08 9.64
N THR A 280 -4.91 -4.26 10.22
CA THR A 280 -4.64 -3.57 11.49
C THR A 280 -5.81 -3.77 12.46
N TYR A 281 -5.64 -3.30 13.70
CA TYR A 281 -6.70 -3.38 14.70
C TYR A 281 -7.87 -2.47 14.39
N SER A 282 -9.07 -2.97 14.68
CA SER A 282 -10.28 -2.19 14.81
C SER A 282 -11.15 -2.82 15.89
N SER A 283 -12.42 -2.44 15.93
CA SER A 283 -13.37 -2.90 16.93
C SER A 283 -14.78 -2.98 16.36
N ARG A 284 -15.69 -3.59 17.14
CA ARG A 284 -17.14 -3.59 16.91
C ARG A 284 -17.80 -2.80 18.05
N THR A 285 -19.05 -2.38 17.84
CA THR A 285 -19.83 -1.63 18.84
C THR A 285 -19.96 -2.33 20.19
N THR A 286 -19.87 -3.67 20.22
CA THR A 286 -19.93 -4.49 21.43
C THR A 286 -18.55 -4.88 21.98
N SER A 287 -17.45 -4.44 21.36
CA SER A 287 -16.11 -4.72 21.88
C SER A 287 -15.90 -4.01 23.22
N PRO A 288 -15.20 -4.65 24.18
CA PRO A 288 -14.89 -4.04 25.47
C PRO A 288 -13.89 -2.87 25.33
N VAL A 289 -13.06 -2.93 24.30
CA VAL A 289 -12.14 -1.86 23.90
C VAL A 289 -12.37 -1.52 22.43
N GLN A 290 -12.35 -0.24 22.10
CA GLN A 290 -12.57 0.28 20.74
C GLN A 290 -11.44 1.23 20.34
N ILE A 291 -11.48 1.78 19.14
CA ILE A 291 -10.45 2.70 18.67
C ILE A 291 -10.65 4.07 19.34
N VAL A 292 -9.55 4.63 19.84
CA VAL A 292 -9.54 5.87 20.62
C VAL A 292 -8.91 6.98 19.80
N THR A 293 -9.67 8.04 19.54
CA THR A 293 -9.22 9.14 18.68
C THR A 293 -9.97 10.45 18.96
N THR A 294 -9.64 11.51 18.22
CA THR A 294 -10.34 12.80 18.22
C THR A 294 -11.73 12.70 17.60
N ASP A 295 -12.68 13.47 18.12
CA ASP A 295 -14.07 13.55 17.70
C ASP A 295 -14.48 15.02 17.53
N LEU A 296 -15.58 15.25 16.79
CA LEU A 296 -16.08 16.60 16.53
C LEU A 296 -16.38 17.38 17.83
N HIS A 297 -16.37 18.71 17.70
CA HIS A 297 -16.60 19.65 18.79
C HIS A 297 -15.49 19.61 19.84
N HIS A 298 -14.25 19.44 19.39
CA HIS A 298 -13.04 19.40 20.23
C HIS A 298 -13.07 18.29 21.29
N ARG A 299 -13.58 17.10 20.94
CA ARG A 299 -13.77 15.97 21.86
C ARG A 299 -12.84 14.81 21.54
N CYS A 300 -12.79 13.83 22.44
CA CYS A 300 -12.20 12.52 22.18
C CYS A 300 -13.31 11.46 22.23
N THR A 301 -13.15 10.41 21.44
CA THR A 301 -14.02 9.23 21.41
C THR A 301 -13.21 7.98 21.68
N ASP A 302 -13.77 7.07 22.48
CA ASP A 302 -13.31 5.68 22.64
C ASP A 302 -14.31 4.71 22.02
N LYS A 303 -15.00 5.14 20.96
CA LYS A 303 -16.08 4.39 20.31
C LYS A 303 -15.95 4.23 18.80
N HIS A 304 -14.75 4.45 18.25
CA HIS A 304 -14.55 4.34 16.81
C HIS A 304 -14.40 2.87 16.39
N THR A 305 -15.08 2.47 15.30
CA THR A 305 -15.27 1.07 14.87
C THR A 305 -15.25 0.97 13.34
N GLY A 306 -15.20 -0.25 12.80
CA GLY A 306 -15.28 -0.53 11.35
C GLY A 306 -13.91 -0.62 10.67
N THR A 307 -13.87 -1.11 9.44
CA THR A 307 -12.63 -1.16 8.63
C THR A 307 -12.07 0.24 8.35
N SER A 308 -12.93 1.25 8.40
CA SER A 308 -12.55 2.66 8.31
C SER A 308 -11.62 3.12 9.43
N ALA A 309 -11.59 2.43 10.58
CA ALA A 309 -10.62 2.70 11.65
C ALA A 309 -9.24 2.07 11.40
N SER A 310 -9.17 1.05 10.54
CA SER A 310 -7.96 0.29 10.25
C SER A 310 -7.07 0.96 9.19
N ALA A 311 -7.65 1.37 8.06
CA ALA A 311 -6.90 2.05 6.99
C ALA A 311 -6.03 3.23 7.49
N PRO A 312 -6.53 4.11 8.37
CA PRO A 312 -5.72 5.18 8.97
C PRO A 312 -4.57 4.65 9.82
N LEU A 313 -4.77 3.63 10.64
CA LEU A 313 -3.67 3.07 11.44
C LEU A 313 -2.55 2.59 10.53
N ALA A 314 -2.87 1.91 9.43
CA ALA A 314 -1.90 1.55 8.40
C ALA A 314 -1.24 2.79 7.76
N ALA A 315 -2.01 3.85 7.50
CA ALA A 315 -1.50 5.10 6.94
C ALA A 315 -0.50 5.83 7.85
N GLY A 316 -0.76 5.86 9.16
CA GLY A 316 0.19 6.35 10.16
C GLY A 316 1.48 5.53 10.17
N MET A 317 1.37 4.20 10.12
CA MET A 317 2.53 3.29 10.09
C MET A 317 3.37 3.46 8.82
N VAL A 318 2.72 3.63 7.66
CA VAL A 318 3.38 3.92 6.39
C VAL A 318 4.09 5.27 6.44
N ALA A 319 3.55 6.27 7.13
CA ALA A 319 4.23 7.55 7.33
C ALA A 319 5.53 7.40 8.13
N LEU A 320 5.58 6.52 9.13
CA LEU A 320 6.82 6.19 9.85
C LEU A 320 7.87 5.57 8.90
N ALA A 321 7.44 4.69 8.00
CA ALA A 321 8.30 4.07 7.00
C ALA A 321 8.84 5.06 5.98
N LEU A 322 8.00 6.01 5.52
CA LEU A 322 8.40 7.07 4.60
C LEU A 322 9.38 8.06 5.22
N GLN A 323 9.21 8.39 6.51
CA GLN A 323 10.23 9.17 7.21
C GLN A 323 11.56 8.41 7.27
N ALA A 324 11.51 7.09 7.48
CA ALA A 324 12.71 6.26 7.52
C ALA A 324 13.43 6.17 6.17
N ASN A 325 12.67 6.22 5.07
CA ASN A 325 13.19 6.22 3.72
C ASN A 325 12.24 6.98 2.77
N PRO A 326 12.53 8.27 2.48
CA PRO A 326 11.65 9.09 1.65
C PRO A 326 11.66 8.71 0.16
N ALA A 327 12.64 7.89 -0.27
CA ALA A 327 12.79 7.43 -1.65
C ALA A 327 11.94 6.19 -1.99
N LEU A 328 11.19 5.63 -1.02
CA LEU A 328 10.31 4.50 -1.28
C LEU A 328 9.21 4.87 -2.28
N THR A 329 9.11 4.09 -3.35
CA THR A 329 8.00 4.18 -4.31
C THR A 329 6.71 3.58 -3.73
N TRP A 330 5.58 3.81 -4.39
CA TRP A 330 4.30 3.20 -4.03
C TRP A 330 4.38 1.65 -4.03
N ARG A 331 5.14 1.05 -4.95
CA ARG A 331 5.39 -0.40 -5.02
C ARG A 331 6.31 -0.88 -3.90
N ASP A 332 7.38 -0.15 -3.61
CA ASP A 332 8.31 -0.50 -2.54
C ASP A 332 7.57 -0.64 -1.20
N LEU A 333 6.63 0.28 -0.92
CA LEU A 333 5.82 0.21 0.28
C LEU A 333 4.93 -1.04 0.33
N GLN A 334 4.34 -1.46 -0.78
CA GLN A 334 3.57 -2.71 -0.81
C GLN A 334 4.47 -3.93 -0.53
N HIS A 335 5.66 -3.99 -1.12
CA HIS A 335 6.65 -5.03 -0.81
C HIS A 335 7.04 -5.05 0.67
N LEU A 336 7.22 -3.88 1.28
CA LEU A 336 7.58 -3.73 2.68
C LEU A 336 6.43 -4.12 3.61
N ILE A 337 5.20 -3.72 3.31
CA ILE A 337 3.99 -4.09 4.07
C ILE A 337 3.88 -5.61 4.14
N ILE A 338 3.93 -6.31 3.00
CA ILE A 338 3.88 -7.78 2.95
C ILE A 338 4.92 -8.44 3.86
N ARG A 339 6.14 -7.88 3.89
CA ARG A 339 7.27 -8.42 4.68
C ARG A 339 7.20 -8.05 6.15
N ALA A 340 6.49 -6.98 6.49
CA ALA A 340 6.30 -6.50 7.85
C ALA A 340 5.03 -7.04 8.50
N SER A 341 4.09 -7.60 7.73
CA SER A 341 2.86 -8.20 8.23
C SER A 341 3.12 -9.58 8.85
N LYS A 342 2.42 -9.87 9.95
CA LYS A 342 2.55 -11.09 10.73
C LYS A 342 1.22 -11.85 10.83
N PRO A 343 1.17 -13.13 10.42
CA PRO A 343 -0.01 -13.99 10.63
C PRO A 343 -0.24 -14.33 12.11
N ALA A 344 0.83 -14.30 12.91
CA ALA A 344 0.80 -14.76 14.28
C ALA A 344 -0.31 -14.06 15.09
N HIS A 345 -1.10 -14.87 15.82
CA HIS A 345 -2.27 -14.47 16.64
C HIS A 345 -3.58 -14.21 15.89
N LEU A 346 -3.58 -14.20 14.56
CA LEU A 346 -4.80 -14.01 13.78
C LEU A 346 -5.51 -15.33 13.51
N GLN A 347 -6.78 -15.40 13.89
CA GLN A 347 -7.61 -16.59 13.75
C GLN A 347 -8.37 -16.54 12.41
N ALA A 348 -7.98 -17.41 11.48
CA ALA A 348 -8.69 -17.66 10.22
C ALA A 348 -8.50 -19.11 9.78
N GLU A 349 -9.54 -19.67 9.17
CA GLU A 349 -9.57 -21.03 8.63
C GLU A 349 -8.90 -21.16 7.25
N ASP A 350 -8.67 -20.05 6.57
CA ASP A 350 -8.22 -20.01 5.17
C ASP A 350 -6.73 -19.65 5.00
N TRP A 351 -5.96 -19.63 6.09
CA TRP A 351 -4.52 -19.44 6.04
C TRP A 351 -3.88 -20.50 5.13
N ALA A 352 -3.20 -20.05 4.08
CA ALA A 352 -2.50 -20.90 3.14
C ALA A 352 -1.09 -20.38 2.89
N GLU A 353 -0.16 -21.29 2.68
CA GLU A 353 1.20 -20.96 2.25
C GLU A 353 1.23 -20.82 0.72
N ASN A 354 1.74 -19.70 0.22
CA ASN A 354 1.92 -19.46 -1.20
C ASN A 354 3.20 -20.12 -1.74
N GLY A 355 3.46 -20.01 -3.04
CA GLY A 355 4.54 -20.72 -3.73
C GLY A 355 5.96 -20.37 -3.25
N VAL A 356 6.12 -19.27 -2.52
CA VAL A 356 7.41 -18.81 -1.96
C VAL A 356 7.46 -18.91 -0.43
N GLY A 357 6.50 -19.61 0.18
CA GLY A 357 6.52 -19.92 1.61
C GLY A 357 5.91 -18.86 2.52
N ARG A 358 5.07 -17.95 1.99
CA ARG A 358 4.38 -16.93 2.81
C ARG A 358 2.96 -17.34 3.10
N TRP A 359 2.58 -17.20 4.37
CA TRP A 359 1.21 -17.36 4.81
C TRP A 359 0.36 -16.17 4.36
N VAL A 360 -0.77 -16.46 3.73
CA VAL A 360 -1.75 -15.48 3.26
C VAL A 360 -3.17 -15.95 3.57
N SER A 361 -4.07 -15.00 3.82
CA SER A 361 -5.49 -15.22 4.10
C SER A 361 -6.32 -14.18 3.33
N HIS A 362 -7.48 -14.56 2.82
CA HIS A 362 -8.41 -13.62 2.18
C HIS A 362 -9.05 -12.68 3.22
N TYR A 363 -9.02 -13.03 4.51
CA TYR A 363 -9.49 -12.17 5.59
C TYR A 363 -8.44 -11.16 6.04
N TYR A 364 -7.17 -11.56 6.04
CA TYR A 364 -6.10 -10.78 6.69
C TYR A 364 -4.97 -10.33 5.78
N GLY A 365 -4.98 -10.71 4.49
CA GLY A 365 -3.84 -10.57 3.60
C GLY A 365 -2.63 -11.32 4.16
N TYR A 366 -1.49 -10.62 4.25
CA TYR A 366 -0.27 -11.15 4.85
C TYR A 366 -0.22 -11.05 6.38
N GLY A 367 -1.28 -10.54 7.01
CA GLY A 367 -1.46 -10.51 8.46
C GLY A 367 -1.39 -9.12 9.09
N LEU A 368 -1.13 -9.07 10.40
CA LEU A 368 -1.12 -7.85 11.20
C LEU A 368 0.13 -7.04 10.91
N LEU A 369 -0.03 -5.78 10.50
CA LEU A 369 1.10 -4.90 10.20
C LEU A 369 1.90 -4.61 11.48
N ASP A 370 3.23 -4.68 11.38
CA ASP A 370 4.16 -4.36 12.48
C ASP A 370 4.98 -3.11 12.12
N ALA A 371 4.77 -2.00 12.84
CA ALA A 371 5.43 -0.73 12.53
C ALA A 371 6.94 -0.79 12.76
N GLY A 372 7.37 -1.47 13.81
CA GLY A 372 8.79 -1.63 14.15
C GLY A 372 9.54 -2.39 13.07
N LEU A 373 8.94 -3.45 12.52
CA LEU A 373 9.50 -4.19 11.38
C LEU A 373 9.40 -3.40 10.08
N LEU A 374 8.29 -2.72 9.82
CA LEU A 374 8.11 -1.92 8.61
C LEU A 374 9.19 -0.84 8.50
N VAL A 375 9.42 -0.09 9.58
CA VAL A 375 10.49 0.91 9.66
C VAL A 375 11.87 0.27 9.52
N GLN A 376 12.11 -0.89 10.15
CA GLN A 376 13.39 -1.59 10.01
C GLN A 376 13.69 -2.01 8.58
N ALA A 377 12.67 -2.51 7.89
CA ALA A 377 12.80 -2.94 6.51
C ALA A 377 12.99 -1.73 5.60
N ALA A 378 12.27 -0.63 5.84
CA ALA A 378 12.41 0.62 5.10
C ALA A 378 13.84 1.20 5.14
N THR A 379 14.52 1.16 6.29
CA THR A 379 15.90 1.67 6.42
C THR A 379 16.94 0.85 5.69
N THR A 380 16.61 -0.36 5.23
CA THR A 380 17.55 -1.23 4.47
C THR A 380 17.05 -1.53 3.06
N TRP A 381 15.90 -0.97 2.67
CA TRP A 381 15.30 -1.19 1.36
C TRP A 381 15.98 -0.35 0.29
N THR A 382 16.60 -1.05 -0.64
CA THR A 382 16.99 -0.49 -1.94
C THR A 382 15.75 -0.53 -2.85
N GLY A 383 15.49 0.54 -3.60
CA GLY A 383 14.29 0.60 -4.45
C GLY A 383 14.15 -0.60 -5.41
N THR A 384 12.91 -0.94 -5.74
CA THR A 384 12.59 -1.97 -6.73
C THR A 384 12.87 -1.51 -8.15
N ARG A 385 13.16 -2.47 -9.03
CA ARG A 385 13.24 -2.24 -10.47
C ARG A 385 11.87 -1.87 -11.05
N PRO A 386 11.82 -1.30 -12.27
CA PRO A 386 10.57 -0.87 -12.89
C PRO A 386 9.57 -2.03 -12.99
N GLN A 387 8.29 -1.70 -12.91
CA GLN A 387 7.23 -2.69 -13.05
C GLN A 387 7.15 -3.18 -14.49
N GLU A 388 7.12 -4.51 -14.64
CA GLU A 388 6.87 -5.22 -15.88
C GLU A 388 5.43 -5.73 -15.90
N LYS A 389 4.81 -5.75 -17.08
CA LYS A 389 3.45 -6.25 -17.28
C LYS A 389 3.39 -7.27 -18.41
N CYS A 390 2.90 -8.47 -18.13
CA CYS A 390 2.44 -9.43 -19.13
C CYS A 390 0.90 -9.42 -19.18
N SER A 391 0.31 -9.61 -20.37
CA SER A 391 -1.13 -9.86 -20.52
C SER A 391 -1.39 -10.98 -21.52
N VAL A 392 -2.20 -11.97 -21.16
CA VAL A 392 -2.55 -13.12 -22.00
C VAL A 392 -4.05 -13.25 -22.10
N GLN A 393 -4.59 -13.23 -23.33
CA GLN A 393 -5.98 -13.56 -23.58
C GLN A 393 -6.13 -15.08 -23.73
N ALA A 394 -6.74 -15.72 -22.73
CA ALA A 394 -6.87 -17.17 -22.65
C ALA A 394 -8.15 -17.70 -23.32
N VAL A 395 -9.18 -16.85 -23.44
CA VAL A 395 -10.45 -17.18 -24.09
C VAL A 395 -10.75 -16.15 -25.18
N GLN A 396 -10.94 -16.63 -26.41
CA GLN A 396 -11.37 -15.83 -27.56
C GLN A 396 -12.75 -16.22 -28.09
N VAL A 397 -13.21 -17.43 -27.75
CA VAL A 397 -14.50 -17.97 -28.16
C VAL A 397 -15.31 -18.26 -26.89
N PRO A 398 -16.59 -17.87 -26.82
CA PRO A 398 -17.42 -18.10 -25.65
C PRO A 398 -17.46 -19.57 -25.20
N ARG A 399 -17.50 -19.79 -23.90
CA ARG A 399 -17.55 -21.13 -23.27
C ARG A 399 -18.70 -21.17 -22.26
N ASP A 400 -19.52 -22.22 -22.34
CA ASP A 400 -20.56 -22.47 -21.35
C ASP A 400 -19.93 -22.78 -19.98
N ILE A 401 -20.47 -22.17 -18.93
CA ILE A 401 -19.94 -22.34 -17.56
C ILE A 401 -20.44 -23.66 -16.96
N GLY A 402 -21.72 -24.01 -17.18
CA GLY A 402 -22.36 -25.19 -16.60
C GLY A 402 -22.25 -25.22 -15.06
N SER A 403 -22.04 -26.41 -14.49
CA SER A 403 -21.76 -26.56 -13.05
C SER A 403 -20.33 -26.16 -12.68
N ARG A 404 -19.36 -26.43 -13.56
CA ARG A 404 -17.95 -26.06 -13.38
C ARG A 404 -17.25 -25.93 -14.73
N LEU A 405 -16.55 -24.82 -14.91
CA LEU A 405 -15.68 -24.54 -16.05
C LEU A 405 -14.24 -24.34 -15.58
N THR A 406 -13.30 -25.00 -16.26
CA THR A 406 -11.87 -24.87 -15.99
C THR A 406 -11.15 -24.45 -17.27
N ILE A 407 -10.40 -23.35 -17.21
CA ILE A 407 -9.59 -22.83 -18.32
C ILE A 407 -8.13 -22.83 -17.87
N SER A 408 -7.24 -23.41 -18.68
CA SER A 408 -5.79 -23.39 -18.43
C SER A 408 -5.06 -22.66 -19.54
N THR A 409 -4.08 -21.83 -19.18
CA THR A 409 -3.26 -21.06 -20.12
C THR A 409 -1.80 -21.06 -19.69
N ASP A 410 -0.89 -21.25 -20.64
CA ASP A 410 0.55 -21.15 -20.39
C ASP A 410 1.02 -19.72 -20.68
N VAL A 411 1.62 -19.09 -19.67
CA VAL A 411 2.09 -17.69 -19.75
C VAL A 411 3.60 -17.58 -19.93
N SER A 412 4.32 -18.69 -20.07
CA SER A 412 5.79 -18.73 -20.05
C SER A 412 6.46 -17.86 -21.12
N SER A 413 5.79 -17.65 -22.26
CA SER A 413 6.29 -16.83 -23.36
C SER A 413 6.20 -15.32 -23.08
N CYS A 414 5.19 -14.86 -22.34
CA CYS A 414 5.00 -13.45 -22.03
C CYS A 414 5.73 -13.04 -20.74
N SER A 415 5.89 -13.97 -19.79
CA SER A 415 6.41 -13.69 -18.45
C SER A 415 7.92 -13.86 -18.35
N GLN A 416 8.62 -13.85 -19.49
CA GLN A 416 10.07 -14.04 -19.54
C GLN A 416 10.83 -12.97 -18.74
N SER A 417 10.33 -11.72 -18.73
CA SER A 417 10.89 -10.61 -17.98
C SER A 417 10.48 -10.59 -16.51
N ILE A 418 9.42 -11.30 -16.11
CA ILE A 418 8.93 -11.29 -14.73
C ILE A 418 9.50 -12.51 -13.99
N ARG A 419 10.35 -12.25 -13.00
CA ARG A 419 10.90 -13.29 -12.10
C ARG A 419 10.13 -13.40 -10.80
N SER A 420 9.64 -12.27 -10.28
CA SER A 420 8.86 -12.21 -9.05
C SER A 420 7.59 -11.39 -9.30
N LEU A 421 6.44 -12.02 -9.03
CA LEU A 421 5.13 -11.39 -9.16
C LEU A 421 4.88 -10.32 -8.08
N GLU A 422 4.07 -9.35 -8.44
CA GLU A 422 3.43 -8.40 -7.54
C GLU A 422 1.93 -8.67 -7.57
N HIS A 423 1.18 -7.94 -8.40
CA HIS A 423 -0.26 -8.10 -8.58
C HIS A 423 -0.57 -9.09 -9.70
N VAL A 424 -1.62 -9.88 -9.50
CA VAL A 424 -2.24 -10.69 -10.56
C VAL A 424 -3.68 -10.23 -10.74
N GLN A 425 -4.07 -9.91 -11.98
CA GLN A 425 -5.43 -9.49 -12.29
C GLN A 425 -6.08 -10.45 -13.30
N VAL A 426 -7.36 -10.75 -13.08
CA VAL A 426 -8.20 -11.59 -13.93
C VAL A 426 -9.35 -10.74 -14.44
N GLN A 427 -9.25 -10.32 -15.69
CA GLN A 427 -10.29 -9.55 -16.38
C GLN A 427 -11.25 -10.50 -17.08
N LEU A 428 -12.50 -10.52 -16.63
CA LEU A 428 -13.55 -11.41 -17.14
C LEU A 428 -14.69 -10.62 -17.78
N SER A 429 -15.18 -11.13 -18.90
CA SER A 429 -16.51 -10.83 -19.40
C SER A 429 -17.31 -12.12 -19.45
N LEU A 430 -18.43 -12.16 -18.71
CA LEU A 430 -19.31 -13.32 -18.66
C LEU A 430 -20.76 -12.91 -18.38
N SER A 431 -21.70 -13.69 -18.90
CA SER A 431 -23.11 -13.67 -18.52
C SER A 431 -23.39 -14.80 -17.53
N TYR A 432 -24.30 -14.58 -16.59
CA TYR A 432 -24.72 -15.61 -15.65
C TYR A 432 -26.13 -15.31 -15.12
N SER A 433 -26.97 -16.33 -14.97
CA SER A 433 -28.37 -16.20 -14.53
C SER A 433 -28.51 -15.70 -13.08
N ARG A 434 -27.52 -15.96 -12.23
CA ARG A 434 -27.49 -15.48 -10.85
C ARG A 434 -26.05 -15.29 -10.37
N ARG A 435 -25.53 -14.08 -10.53
CA ARG A 435 -24.11 -13.75 -10.31
C ARG A 435 -23.57 -14.19 -8.95
N GLY A 436 -24.34 -14.02 -7.88
CA GLY A 436 -23.95 -14.38 -6.51
C GLY A 436 -23.69 -15.86 -6.24
N ASP A 437 -24.08 -16.75 -7.14
CA ASP A 437 -23.83 -18.19 -7.01
C ASP A 437 -22.50 -18.64 -7.61
N LEU A 438 -21.84 -17.77 -8.36
CA LEU A 438 -20.61 -18.07 -9.04
C LEU A 438 -19.41 -17.86 -8.11
N VAL A 439 -18.62 -18.91 -7.91
CA VAL A 439 -17.30 -18.82 -7.28
C VAL A 439 -16.24 -18.82 -8.37
N VAL A 440 -15.31 -17.86 -8.30
CA VAL A 440 -14.18 -17.77 -9.22
C VAL A 440 -12.89 -17.94 -8.44
N ALA A 441 -12.04 -18.86 -8.88
CA ALA A 441 -10.73 -19.10 -8.28
C ALA A 441 -9.64 -19.18 -9.35
N LEU A 442 -8.44 -18.72 -9.00
CA LEU A 442 -7.24 -18.79 -9.84
C LEU A 442 -6.16 -19.61 -9.15
N ARG A 443 -5.52 -20.52 -9.88
CA ARG A 443 -4.37 -21.30 -9.41
C ARG A 443 -3.11 -20.96 -10.19
N SER A 444 -2.02 -20.69 -9.47
CA SER A 444 -0.70 -20.41 -10.06
C SER A 444 0.08 -21.68 -10.40
N PRO A 445 1.11 -21.58 -11.27
CA PRO A 445 2.00 -22.71 -11.58
C PRO A 445 2.71 -23.29 -10.36
N MET A 446 2.95 -22.47 -9.32
CA MET A 446 3.59 -22.89 -8.08
C MET A 446 2.61 -23.55 -7.10
N GLY A 447 1.32 -23.65 -7.45
CA GLY A 447 0.32 -24.42 -6.71
C GLY A 447 -0.60 -23.60 -5.81
N THR A 448 -0.30 -22.32 -5.59
CA THR A 448 -1.13 -21.38 -4.83
C THR A 448 -2.49 -21.22 -5.49
N THR A 449 -3.56 -21.23 -4.70
CA THR A 449 -4.94 -21.02 -5.16
C THR A 449 -5.53 -19.83 -4.43
N SER A 450 -6.10 -18.89 -5.18
CA SER A 450 -6.72 -17.67 -4.66
C SER A 450 -8.17 -17.60 -5.14
N THR A 451 -9.10 -17.49 -4.19
CA THR A 451 -10.53 -17.34 -4.46
C THR A 451 -10.81 -15.87 -4.75
N LEU A 452 -11.06 -15.54 -6.01
CA LEU A 452 -11.26 -14.17 -6.48
C LEU A 452 -12.60 -13.60 -6.04
N VAL A 453 -13.67 -14.41 -6.08
CA VAL A 453 -14.98 -14.04 -5.55
C VAL A 453 -15.64 -15.27 -4.94
N THR A 454 -16.29 -15.06 -3.80
CA THR A 454 -17.02 -16.07 -3.03
C THR A 454 -18.51 -16.01 -3.36
N VAL A 455 -19.28 -16.98 -2.85
CA VAL A 455 -20.75 -16.91 -2.91
C VAL A 455 -21.23 -15.63 -2.21
N ARG A 456 -22.08 -14.87 -2.89
CA ARG A 456 -22.76 -13.68 -2.37
C ARG A 456 -24.27 -13.90 -2.43
N PRO A 457 -24.90 -14.44 -1.38
CA PRO A 457 -26.29 -14.90 -1.42
C PRO A 457 -27.32 -13.81 -1.74
N TYR A 458 -26.98 -12.53 -1.57
CA TYR A 458 -27.88 -11.43 -1.87
C TYR A 458 -27.73 -10.88 -3.31
N ASP A 459 -26.66 -11.25 -4.01
CA ASP A 459 -26.42 -10.86 -5.40
C ASP A 459 -27.24 -11.73 -6.37
N THR A 460 -28.47 -11.30 -6.64
CA THR A 460 -29.36 -11.97 -7.60
C THR A 460 -29.24 -11.42 -9.02
N SER A 461 -28.19 -10.65 -9.32
CA SER A 461 -28.02 -9.98 -10.62
C SER A 461 -27.86 -10.98 -11.76
N GLN A 462 -28.48 -10.67 -12.91
CA GLN A 462 -28.34 -11.42 -14.17
C GLN A 462 -27.32 -10.77 -15.12
N GLU A 463 -26.69 -9.67 -14.70
CA GLU A 463 -25.78 -8.91 -15.57
C GLU A 463 -24.43 -9.60 -15.78
N GLY A 464 -24.11 -10.59 -14.93
CA GLY A 464 -22.79 -11.21 -14.89
C GLY A 464 -21.69 -10.20 -14.57
N TYR A 465 -20.52 -10.41 -15.16
CA TYR A 465 -19.38 -9.49 -15.06
C TYR A 465 -19.07 -8.95 -16.45
N LYS A 466 -19.01 -7.62 -16.60
CA LYS A 466 -18.73 -6.95 -17.87
C LYS A 466 -17.37 -6.28 -17.76
N ASP A 467 -16.38 -6.89 -18.38
CA ASP A 467 -15.00 -6.42 -18.35
C ASP A 467 -14.45 -6.17 -16.93
N TRP A 468 -14.94 -6.94 -15.96
CA TRP A 468 -14.59 -6.76 -14.56
C TRP A 468 -13.23 -7.37 -14.28
N THR A 469 -12.38 -6.62 -13.57
CA THR A 469 -11.03 -7.04 -13.24
C THR A 469 -10.92 -7.40 -11.77
N PHE A 470 -10.89 -8.71 -11.48
CA PHE A 470 -10.55 -9.21 -10.15
C PHE A 470 -9.04 -9.10 -9.92
N MET A 471 -8.61 -8.86 -8.69
CA MET A 471 -7.20 -8.78 -8.32
C MET A 471 -6.85 -9.74 -7.18
N SER A 472 -5.63 -10.26 -7.18
CA SER A 472 -5.07 -11.06 -6.09
C SER A 472 -3.61 -10.67 -5.82
N THR A 473 -3.29 -10.53 -4.55
CA THR A 473 -1.93 -10.35 -4.03
C THR A 473 -1.31 -11.66 -3.54
N HIS A 474 -2.07 -12.76 -3.48
CA HIS A 474 -1.63 -14.01 -2.82
C HIS A 474 -0.41 -14.66 -3.49
N PHE A 475 -0.18 -14.34 -4.76
CA PHE A 475 0.92 -14.87 -5.57
C PHE A 475 2.22 -14.05 -5.46
N TRP A 476 2.30 -13.09 -4.52
CA TRP A 476 3.42 -12.17 -4.45
C TRP A 476 4.77 -12.88 -4.30
N ASP A 477 5.73 -12.42 -5.09
CA ASP A 477 7.08 -12.93 -5.36
C ASP A 477 7.16 -14.31 -6.04
N GLU A 478 6.05 -14.98 -6.36
CA GLU A 478 6.07 -16.23 -7.12
C GLU A 478 6.65 -16.03 -8.52
N ASN A 479 7.28 -17.08 -9.05
CA ASN A 479 7.68 -17.12 -10.45
C ASN A 479 6.45 -17.46 -11.30
N PRO A 480 6.02 -16.57 -12.22
CA PRO A 480 4.79 -16.76 -12.97
C PRO A 480 4.85 -17.82 -14.07
N LYS A 481 6.03 -18.38 -14.38
CA LYS A 481 6.23 -19.28 -15.52
C LYS A 481 5.49 -20.60 -15.34
N GLY A 482 4.77 -21.01 -16.38
CA GLY A 482 4.01 -22.25 -16.42
C GLY A 482 2.52 -22.01 -16.63
N VAL A 483 1.73 -23.02 -16.25
CA VAL A 483 0.29 -23.06 -16.52
C VAL A 483 -0.50 -22.45 -15.37
N TRP A 484 -1.33 -21.46 -15.70
CA TRP A 484 -2.34 -20.89 -14.82
C TRP A 484 -3.69 -21.53 -15.07
N THR A 485 -4.45 -21.77 -14.02
CA THR A 485 -5.77 -22.41 -14.11
C THR A 485 -6.84 -21.54 -13.47
N LEU A 486 -7.78 -21.06 -14.29
CA LEU A 486 -8.99 -20.37 -13.84
C LEU A 486 -10.12 -21.40 -13.67
N GLN A 487 -10.83 -21.33 -12.55
CA GLN A 487 -12.00 -22.15 -12.25
C GLN A 487 -13.20 -21.25 -11.95
N LEU A 488 -14.30 -21.51 -12.68
CA LEU A 488 -15.63 -20.95 -12.41
C LEU A 488 -16.51 -22.11 -11.95
N GLU A 489 -17.14 -21.97 -10.79
CA GLU A 489 -17.96 -23.03 -10.20
C GLU A 489 -19.30 -22.47 -9.72
N ASN A 490 -20.37 -23.17 -10.09
CA ASN A 490 -21.71 -22.90 -9.57
C ASN A 490 -21.84 -23.51 -8.17
N LYS A 491 -22.14 -22.68 -7.18
CA LYS A 491 -22.42 -23.10 -5.79
C LYS A 491 -23.86 -22.86 -5.37
N GLY A 492 -24.71 -22.43 -6.29
CA GLY A 492 -26.14 -22.21 -6.06
C GLY A 492 -27.02 -23.24 -6.74
N ASP A 493 -28.06 -22.77 -7.42
CA ASP A 493 -29.01 -23.62 -8.12
C ASP A 493 -28.38 -24.29 -9.35
N ASP A 494 -28.54 -25.60 -9.50
CA ASP A 494 -28.06 -26.38 -10.64
C ASP A 494 -28.64 -25.92 -11.99
N GLN A 495 -29.76 -25.18 -11.98
CA GLN A 495 -30.37 -24.56 -13.16
C GLN A 495 -29.68 -23.27 -13.60
N ASN A 496 -28.70 -22.77 -12.85
CA ASN A 496 -27.96 -21.58 -13.25
C ASN A 496 -27.21 -21.81 -14.57
N THR A 497 -27.29 -20.84 -15.47
CA THR A 497 -26.69 -20.89 -16.80
C THR A 497 -25.88 -19.64 -17.08
N GLY A 498 -24.87 -19.75 -17.94
CA GLY A 498 -24.10 -18.60 -18.38
C GLY A 498 -22.90 -18.96 -19.24
N GLN A 499 -22.30 -17.93 -19.84
CA GLN A 499 -21.18 -18.06 -20.76
C GLN A 499 -20.04 -17.11 -20.40
N LEU A 500 -18.83 -17.64 -20.39
CA LEU A 500 -17.59 -16.87 -20.33
C LEU A 500 -17.20 -16.45 -21.76
N SER A 501 -17.27 -15.15 -22.05
CA SER A 501 -16.94 -14.61 -23.39
C SER A 501 -15.50 -14.14 -23.51
N SER A 502 -14.90 -13.63 -22.43
CA SER A 502 -13.50 -13.18 -22.41
C SER A 502 -12.84 -13.49 -21.08
N PHE A 503 -11.58 -13.91 -21.14
CA PHE A 503 -10.68 -14.03 -19.99
C PHE A 503 -9.28 -13.54 -20.39
N ILE A 504 -8.86 -12.45 -19.75
CA ILE A 504 -7.51 -11.91 -19.87
C ILE A 504 -6.82 -12.00 -18.50
N LEU A 505 -5.64 -12.60 -18.47
CA LEU A 505 -4.78 -12.68 -17.29
C LEU A 505 -3.69 -11.61 -17.40
N HIS A 506 -3.64 -10.67 -16.45
CA HIS A 506 -2.55 -9.71 -16.33
C HIS A 506 -1.64 -10.10 -15.17
N LEU A 507 -0.35 -10.11 -15.46
CA LEU A 507 0.71 -10.39 -14.50
C LEU A 507 1.56 -9.13 -14.37
N HIS A 508 1.68 -8.61 -13.16
CA HIS A 508 2.56 -7.49 -12.83
C HIS A 508 3.69 -7.99 -11.96
N GLY A 509 4.89 -7.46 -12.13
CA GLY A 509 6.02 -7.85 -11.30
C GLY A 509 7.33 -7.19 -11.70
N THR A 510 8.43 -7.82 -11.31
CA THR A 510 9.78 -7.33 -11.53
C THR A 510 10.68 -8.42 -12.10
N ASP A 511 11.76 -8.03 -12.79
CA ASP A 511 12.83 -8.91 -13.26
C ASP A 511 13.80 -9.34 -12.14
N GLU A 512 13.59 -8.83 -10.92
CA GLU A 512 14.34 -9.20 -9.72
C GLU A 512 13.91 -10.56 -9.16
N ASP A 513 14.87 -11.26 -8.54
CA ASP A 513 14.58 -12.41 -7.67
C ASP A 513 14.35 -11.88 -6.24
N MET A 514 13.10 -11.53 -5.97
CA MET A 514 12.71 -10.91 -4.70
C MET A 514 12.77 -11.85 -3.49
N PRO A 515 12.50 -13.17 -3.61
CA PRO A 515 12.75 -14.12 -2.53
C PRO A 515 14.22 -14.27 -2.14
N ALA A 516 15.14 -14.23 -3.12
CA ALA A 516 16.57 -14.35 -2.86
C ALA A 516 17.23 -13.01 -2.46
N ARG A 517 16.49 -11.89 -2.51
CA ARG A 517 16.99 -10.55 -2.20
C ARG A 517 17.49 -10.48 -0.75
N ARG A 518 18.78 -10.20 -0.60
CA ARG A 518 19.39 -9.92 0.72
C ARG A 518 19.14 -8.46 1.11
N SER A 519 18.92 -8.22 2.40
CA SER A 519 18.92 -6.87 2.95
C SER A 519 20.27 -6.20 2.66
N ALA A 520 20.22 -4.99 2.10
CA ALA A 520 21.43 -4.21 1.85
C ALA A 520 22.00 -3.63 3.17
N ALA A 521 23.19 -3.03 3.11
CA ALA A 521 23.64 -2.10 4.16
C ALA A 521 22.61 -0.95 4.29
N THR A 522 22.58 -0.26 5.44
CA THR A 522 21.58 0.76 5.75
C THR A 522 21.40 1.71 4.56
N ALA A 523 20.20 1.72 4.01
CA ALA A 523 19.81 2.49 2.84
C ALA A 523 19.80 4.00 3.12
N THR A 524 19.71 4.37 4.40
CA THR A 524 19.76 5.72 4.96
C THR A 524 20.80 5.79 6.08
N ASP A 525 21.49 6.92 6.25
CA ASP A 525 22.57 7.08 7.24
C ASP A 525 22.60 8.52 7.81
N GLU A 526 23.33 8.72 8.91
CA GLU A 526 23.32 9.94 9.71
C GLU A 526 23.77 11.17 8.92
N CYS A 527 22.87 12.14 8.86
CA CYS A 527 23.17 13.47 8.35
C CYS A 527 24.25 14.15 9.19
N LEU A 528 25.37 14.55 8.58
CA LEU A 528 26.48 15.21 9.27
C LEU A 528 26.12 16.65 9.68
N ARG A 529 25.31 17.34 8.87
CA ARG A 529 24.86 18.70 9.16
C ARG A 529 23.45 18.97 8.67
N ARG A 530 22.56 19.38 9.57
CA ARG A 530 21.20 19.82 9.26
C ARG A 530 21.10 21.35 9.26
N ASP A 531 20.18 21.88 8.47
CA ASP A 531 19.80 23.29 8.52
C ASP A 531 18.76 23.59 9.61
N GLN A 532 18.33 24.86 9.70
CA GLN A 532 17.35 25.32 10.68
C GLN A 532 15.96 24.69 10.48
N GLN A 533 15.69 24.14 9.30
CA GLN A 533 14.45 23.47 8.92
C GLN A 533 14.57 21.93 9.05
N GLY A 534 15.72 21.44 9.54
CA GLY A 534 15.99 20.02 9.75
C GLY A 534 16.44 19.25 8.50
N ALA A 535 16.56 19.90 7.35
CA ALA A 535 17.00 19.28 6.10
C ALA A 535 18.51 19.06 6.11
N CYS A 536 18.93 17.91 5.60
CA CYS A 536 20.33 17.54 5.55
C CYS A 536 21.07 18.29 4.44
N GLN A 537 22.13 19.00 4.84
CA GLN A 537 23.01 19.73 3.94
C GLN A 537 24.29 18.97 3.60
N ASP A 538 24.70 18.05 4.46
CA ASP A 538 25.92 17.29 4.27
C ASP A 538 25.78 15.84 4.75
N CYS A 539 26.18 14.92 3.90
CA CYS A 539 26.05 13.48 4.11
C CYS A 539 27.44 12.84 4.13
N GLY A 540 27.58 11.69 4.80
CA GLY A 540 28.79 10.89 4.70
C GLY A 540 29.20 10.64 3.25
N SER A 541 30.52 10.54 3.00
CA SER A 541 31.12 10.47 1.65
C SER A 541 30.58 9.38 0.71
N SER A 542 29.84 8.38 1.21
CA SER A 542 29.22 7.30 0.44
C SER A 542 27.74 7.51 0.12
N LEU A 543 27.14 8.65 0.48
CA LEU A 543 25.70 8.91 0.40
C LEU A 543 25.37 10.09 -0.50
N TYR A 544 24.16 10.07 -1.05
CA TYR A 544 23.61 11.12 -1.89
C TYR A 544 22.56 11.94 -1.12
N ILE A 545 22.66 13.26 -1.25
CA ILE A 545 21.62 14.18 -0.79
C ILE A 545 20.45 14.14 -1.77
N HIS A 546 19.26 13.80 -1.28
CA HIS A 546 18.00 13.87 -2.00
C HIS A 546 16.92 14.50 -1.11
N HIS A 547 16.38 15.65 -1.52
CA HIS A 547 15.30 16.36 -0.82
C HIS A 547 15.55 16.51 0.70
N GLY A 548 16.78 16.87 1.09
CA GLY A 548 17.14 17.06 2.50
C GLY A 548 17.36 15.76 3.29
N SER A 549 17.48 14.60 2.63
CA SER A 549 17.81 13.31 3.25
C SER A 549 19.04 12.68 2.62
N CYS A 550 19.79 11.91 3.41
CA CYS A 550 20.94 11.14 2.95
C CYS A 550 20.52 9.73 2.56
N LEU A 551 20.73 9.37 1.29
CA LEU A 551 20.37 8.06 0.74
C LEU A 551 21.61 7.37 0.17
N SER A 552 21.70 6.06 0.36
CA SER A 552 22.71 5.22 -0.27
C SER A 552 22.53 5.07 -1.79
N TYR A 553 21.35 5.42 -2.32
CA TYR A 553 21.01 5.37 -3.73
C TYR A 553 20.15 6.57 -4.13
N CYS A 554 20.21 6.95 -5.41
CA CYS A 554 19.26 7.91 -5.95
C CYS A 554 17.96 7.21 -6.39
N PRO A 555 16.79 7.77 -6.03
CA PRO A 555 15.51 7.20 -6.43
C PRO A 555 15.33 7.19 -7.95
N PRO A 556 14.36 6.41 -8.49
CA PRO A 556 13.98 6.50 -9.89
C PRO A 556 13.75 7.95 -10.32
N ARG A 557 14.09 8.26 -11.58
CA ARG A 557 14.16 9.62 -12.16
C ARG A 557 15.34 10.48 -11.70
N TYR A 558 16.22 9.97 -10.85
CA TYR A 558 17.44 10.66 -10.44
C TYR A 558 18.69 9.79 -10.63
N TYR A 559 19.85 10.43 -10.77
CA TYR A 559 21.16 9.79 -10.80
C TYR A 559 22.15 10.53 -9.89
N GLY A 560 23.16 9.81 -9.42
CA GLY A 560 24.20 10.34 -8.55
C GLY A 560 25.15 11.27 -9.30
N ARG A 561 25.37 12.48 -8.76
CA ARG A 561 26.33 13.45 -9.30
C ARG A 561 27.18 14.06 -8.18
N ALA A 562 28.49 14.16 -8.40
CA ALA A 562 29.37 14.90 -7.51
C ALA A 562 29.12 16.42 -7.65
N ARG A 563 28.93 17.12 -6.53
CA ARG A 563 28.85 18.58 -6.50
C ARG A 563 30.29 19.12 -6.46
N ASN A 564 30.67 19.97 -7.42
CA ASN A 564 31.96 20.67 -7.38
C ASN A 564 31.94 21.70 -6.25
N ALA A 565 32.31 21.29 -5.05
CA ALA A 565 32.83 22.19 -4.03
C ALA A 565 34.34 21.93 -3.89
N THR A 566 35.03 22.82 -3.17
CA THR A 566 36.50 22.86 -3.01
C THR A 566 37.11 21.50 -2.65
N PRO A 567 38.44 21.29 -2.77
CA PRO A 567 39.10 19.97 -2.64
C PRO A 567 38.91 19.24 -1.29
N ARG A 568 38.17 19.81 -0.34
CA ARG A 568 37.88 19.25 0.99
C ARG A 568 36.45 18.77 1.19
N ASP A 569 35.49 19.09 0.30
CA ASP A 569 34.08 18.69 0.42
C ASP A 569 33.52 18.20 -0.93
N THR A 570 33.65 16.92 -1.26
CA THR A 570 32.90 16.32 -2.37
C THR A 570 31.56 15.79 -1.87
N ALA A 571 30.54 16.64 -1.84
CA ALA A 571 29.17 16.22 -1.54
C ALA A 571 28.54 15.56 -2.78
N HIS A 572 27.93 14.37 -2.62
CA HIS A 572 27.17 13.72 -3.68
C HIS A 572 25.69 14.11 -3.60
N VAL A 573 25.07 14.45 -4.72
CA VAL A 573 23.67 14.87 -4.81
C VAL A 573 22.93 14.06 -5.87
N CYS A 574 21.64 13.85 -5.68
CA CYS A 574 20.78 13.25 -6.71
C CYS A 574 20.31 14.33 -7.70
N ALA A 575 20.73 14.21 -8.95
CA ALA A 575 20.34 15.09 -10.05
C ALA A 575 19.29 14.39 -10.94
N SER A 576 18.40 15.16 -11.58
CA SER A 576 17.31 14.60 -12.39
C SER A 576 17.79 13.95 -13.69
N CYS A 577 17.18 12.82 -14.03
CA CYS A 577 17.33 12.15 -15.31
C CYS A 577 16.66 12.93 -16.46
N HIS A 578 17.05 12.60 -17.70
CA HIS A 578 16.27 13.04 -18.85
C HIS A 578 14.82 12.51 -18.76
N PRO A 579 13.78 13.30 -19.11
CA PRO A 579 12.38 12.88 -18.95
C PRO A 579 11.99 11.59 -19.70
N SER A 580 12.73 11.22 -20.73
CA SER A 580 12.53 9.97 -21.48
C SER A 580 12.93 8.71 -20.72
N CYS A 581 13.73 8.83 -19.66
CA CYS A 581 14.23 7.70 -18.87
C CYS A 581 13.45 7.53 -17.58
N TYR A 582 13.25 6.28 -17.15
CA TYR A 582 12.73 5.99 -15.81
C TYR A 582 13.88 5.90 -14.80
N THR A 583 14.97 5.21 -15.14
CA THR A 583 16.26 5.31 -14.43
C THR A 583 17.36 5.69 -15.40
N CYS A 584 18.43 6.32 -14.93
CA CYS A 584 19.55 6.76 -15.76
C CYS A 584 20.87 6.80 -14.99
N GLN A 585 21.98 6.90 -15.73
CA GLN A 585 23.31 7.21 -15.18
C GLN A 585 23.77 8.64 -15.50
N GLY A 586 22.93 9.44 -16.16
CA GLY A 586 23.23 10.82 -16.52
C GLY A 586 22.03 11.55 -17.09
N ALA A 587 22.15 12.86 -17.28
CA ALA A 587 21.06 13.73 -17.74
C ALA A 587 20.76 13.66 -19.26
N SER A 588 21.51 12.87 -20.03
CA SER A 588 21.29 12.71 -21.48
C SER A 588 20.13 11.76 -21.76
N ALA A 589 19.40 12.00 -22.86
CA ALA A 589 18.38 11.08 -23.39
C ALA A 589 18.96 9.70 -23.78
N THR A 590 20.27 9.62 -23.97
CA THR A 590 21.04 8.43 -24.35
C THR A 590 21.72 7.75 -23.16
N ASN A 591 21.33 8.07 -21.92
CA ASN A 591 21.92 7.45 -20.71
C ASN A 591 20.84 6.77 -19.86
N CYS A 592 19.76 6.30 -20.48
CA CYS A 592 18.74 5.55 -19.78
C CYS A 592 19.28 4.17 -19.37
N THR A 593 18.91 3.71 -18.18
CA THR A 593 19.13 2.33 -17.72
C THR A 593 17.83 1.55 -17.66
N SER A 594 16.68 2.24 -17.64
CA SER A 594 15.38 1.65 -17.83
C SER A 594 14.37 2.67 -18.33
N CYS A 595 13.27 2.17 -18.89
CA CYS A 595 12.27 3.00 -19.55
C CYS A 595 10.98 3.16 -18.75
N PRO A 596 10.28 4.29 -18.94
CA PRO A 596 8.93 4.45 -18.43
C PRO A 596 7.98 3.41 -19.03
N SER A 597 6.88 3.12 -18.33
CA SER A 597 5.85 2.19 -18.78
C SER A 597 5.39 2.48 -20.22
N GLY A 598 5.23 1.43 -21.03
CA GLY A 598 4.85 1.52 -22.44
C GLY A 598 5.99 1.89 -23.41
N ARG A 599 7.23 2.02 -22.93
CA ARG A 599 8.42 2.20 -23.77
C ARG A 599 9.36 1.01 -23.68
N THR A 600 10.07 0.75 -24.78
CA THR A 600 11.06 -0.32 -24.87
C THR A 600 12.48 0.22 -24.73
N PHE A 601 13.27 -0.43 -23.86
CA PHE A 601 14.67 -0.09 -23.65
C PHE A 601 15.56 -0.67 -24.75
N GLU A 602 16.37 0.18 -25.38
CA GLU A 602 17.38 -0.22 -26.34
C GLU A 602 18.78 -0.20 -25.70
N ALA A 603 19.32 -1.39 -25.43
CA ALA A 603 20.57 -1.52 -24.68
C ALA A 603 21.82 -0.98 -25.40
N VAL A 604 21.79 -0.85 -26.73
CA VAL A 604 22.95 -0.37 -27.53
C VAL A 604 23.05 1.15 -27.48
N THR A 605 21.92 1.85 -27.61
CA THR A 605 21.86 3.31 -27.64
C THR A 605 21.56 3.90 -26.27
N TYR A 606 21.19 3.07 -25.28
CA TYR A 606 20.73 3.47 -23.95
C TYR A 606 19.56 4.47 -24.03
N THR A 607 18.67 4.27 -25.00
CA THR A 607 17.49 5.13 -25.24
C THR A 607 16.18 4.37 -25.02
N CYS A 608 15.09 5.12 -24.87
CA CYS A 608 13.75 4.61 -24.67
C CYS A 608 12.83 4.99 -25.83
N HIS A 609 12.41 3.99 -26.59
CA HIS A 609 11.53 4.18 -27.74
C HIS A 609 10.07 3.84 -27.40
N PRO A 610 9.07 4.42 -28.10
CA PRO A 610 7.68 3.99 -27.98
C PRO A 610 7.54 2.49 -28.28
N GLY A 611 6.92 1.73 -27.37
CA GLY A 611 6.64 0.32 -27.59
C GLY A 611 5.55 0.16 -28.65
N GLY A 612 5.93 -0.25 -29.87
CA GLY A 612 4.95 -0.47 -30.94
C GLY A 612 5.44 -0.47 -32.39
N LEU A 613 6.74 -0.34 -32.68
CA LEU A 613 7.20 -0.25 -34.08
C LEU A 613 7.32 -1.59 -34.84
N ARG A 614 7.12 -2.75 -34.23
CA ARG A 614 7.17 -4.03 -34.98
C ARG A 614 5.95 -4.24 -35.89
N TRP A 615 4.77 -3.74 -35.51
CA TRP A 615 3.57 -3.87 -36.36
C TRP A 615 3.59 -2.93 -37.57
N TYR A 616 4.12 -1.71 -37.42
CA TYR A 616 4.22 -0.75 -38.53
C TYR A 616 5.24 -1.17 -39.59
N LEU A 617 6.37 -1.79 -39.21
CA LEU A 617 7.33 -2.30 -40.18
C LEU A 617 6.77 -3.49 -40.98
N VAL A 618 5.96 -4.35 -40.35
CA VAL A 618 5.28 -5.46 -41.04
C VAL A 618 4.18 -4.93 -41.96
N LEU A 619 3.40 -3.93 -41.52
CA LEU A 619 2.37 -3.32 -42.38
C LEU A 619 2.98 -2.58 -43.57
N VAL A 620 4.06 -1.84 -43.37
CA VAL A 620 4.76 -1.10 -44.46
C VAL A 620 5.43 -2.06 -45.42
N THR A 621 6.00 -3.18 -44.96
CA THR A 621 6.57 -4.22 -45.86
C THR A 621 5.49 -5.01 -46.60
N VAL A 622 4.36 -5.33 -45.97
CA VAL A 622 3.21 -6.01 -46.63
C VAL A 622 2.53 -5.07 -47.63
N VAL A 623 2.34 -3.79 -47.29
CA VAL A 623 1.76 -2.79 -48.21
C VAL A 623 2.72 -2.47 -49.35
N ALA A 624 4.02 -2.37 -49.10
CA ALA A 624 5.02 -2.15 -50.15
C ALA A 624 5.14 -3.37 -51.10
N CYS A 625 5.15 -4.59 -50.58
CA CYS A 625 5.13 -5.81 -51.41
C CYS A 625 3.80 -5.98 -52.17
N GLY A 626 2.66 -5.70 -51.53
CA GLY A 626 1.35 -5.74 -52.18
C GLY A 626 1.20 -4.72 -53.32
N SER A 627 1.79 -3.52 -53.15
CA SER A 627 1.77 -2.45 -54.15
C SER A 627 2.63 -2.78 -55.38
N LEU A 628 3.77 -3.44 -55.18
CA LEU A 628 4.64 -3.89 -56.29
C LEU A 628 4.01 -5.03 -57.09
N VAL A 629 3.26 -5.93 -56.44
CA VAL A 629 2.54 -7.03 -57.11
C VAL A 629 1.35 -6.49 -57.91
N LEU A 630 0.60 -5.51 -57.39
CA LEU A 630 -0.50 -4.85 -58.11
C LEU A 630 -0.01 -4.02 -59.32
N ALA A 631 1.15 -3.35 -59.21
CA ALA A 631 1.75 -2.63 -60.33
C ALA A 631 2.24 -3.57 -61.45
N GLY A 632 2.72 -4.78 -61.09
CA GLY A 632 3.12 -5.81 -62.05
C GLY A 632 1.95 -6.47 -62.80
N MET A 633 0.76 -6.55 -62.18
CA MET A 633 -0.43 -7.14 -62.81
C MET A 633 -1.25 -6.15 -63.67
N LEU A 634 -1.11 -4.84 -63.46
CA LEU A 634 -1.85 -3.80 -64.19
C LEU A 634 -1.13 -3.27 -65.45
N PHE A 635 0.16 -3.58 -65.62
CA PHE A 635 0.93 -3.14 -66.79
C PHE A 635 0.58 -3.83 -68.14
N PRO A 636 0.02 -5.06 -68.21
CA PRO A 636 -0.37 -5.66 -69.49
C PRO A 636 -1.77 -5.22 -69.97
N THR A 637 -2.65 -4.76 -69.07
CA THR A 637 -4.08 -4.51 -69.40
C THR A 637 -4.34 -3.10 -69.92
N TYR A 638 -3.46 -2.14 -69.65
CA TYR A 638 -3.61 -0.75 -70.11
C TYR A 638 -3.18 -0.49 -71.55
N ARG A 639 -2.49 -1.43 -72.21
CA ARG A 639 -2.05 -1.27 -73.61
C ARG A 639 -3.09 -1.69 -74.66
N ALA A 640 -4.20 -2.31 -74.25
CA ALA A 640 -5.23 -2.83 -75.16
C ALA A 640 -6.47 -1.92 -75.29
N ALA A 641 -6.65 -0.89 -74.45
CA ALA A 641 -7.89 -0.12 -74.36
C ALA A 641 -7.85 1.29 -74.99
N LEU A 642 -6.73 1.73 -75.56
CA LEU A 642 -6.55 3.11 -76.07
C LEU A 642 -6.65 3.26 -77.61
N SER A 643 -7.14 2.25 -78.34
CA SER A 643 -7.27 2.29 -79.81
C SER A 643 -8.70 2.34 -80.35
N ALA A 644 -9.72 2.64 -79.54
CA ALA A 644 -11.10 2.73 -80.05
C ALA A 644 -11.91 3.85 -79.40
N GLY A 645 -12.47 4.75 -80.24
CA GLY A 645 -13.68 5.49 -79.91
C GLY A 645 -13.53 7.00 -79.69
N ARG A 646 -13.44 7.75 -80.80
CA ARG A 646 -13.65 9.22 -80.84
C ARG A 646 -15.13 9.58 -80.65
N ALA A 647 -15.33 10.67 -79.90
CA ALA A 647 -16.27 11.79 -80.11
C ALA A 647 -17.80 11.54 -80.12
N ALA A 648 -18.53 12.13 -79.16
CA ALA A 648 -19.19 13.44 -79.28
C ALA A 648 -20.11 13.73 -78.05
N PRO A 649 -20.36 15.01 -77.66
CA PRO A 649 -20.99 15.38 -76.40
C PRO A 649 -22.43 15.90 -76.57
N CYS A 650 -23.28 15.78 -75.52
CA CYS A 650 -24.43 16.67 -75.30
C CYS A 650 -24.94 16.57 -73.83
N CYS A 651 -24.85 17.66 -73.08
CA CYS A 651 -25.66 17.97 -71.89
C CYS A 651 -27.06 18.45 -72.33
N PRO A 652 -28.14 18.35 -71.49
CA PRO A 652 -28.42 19.44 -70.55
C PRO A 652 -29.06 19.04 -69.20
N GLN A 653 -29.10 20.05 -68.33
CA GLN A 653 -29.62 20.10 -66.95
C GLN A 653 -31.16 19.95 -66.81
N ALA A 654 -31.53 19.43 -65.63
CA ALA A 654 -32.61 19.86 -64.72
C ALA A 654 -34.05 20.11 -65.23
N ARG A 655 -35.02 19.43 -64.60
CA ARG A 655 -36.24 20.04 -64.05
C ARG A 655 -36.94 19.13 -63.02
N ARG A 656 -37.42 19.76 -61.95
CA ARG A 656 -38.45 19.29 -60.99
C ARG A 656 -39.84 19.69 -61.51
N THR A 657 -40.87 19.14 -60.85
CA THR A 657 -42.36 19.27 -60.96
C THR A 657 -42.97 18.28 -61.96
N GLU A 658 -43.95 17.45 -61.63
CA GLU A 658 -44.98 17.44 -60.55
C GLU A 658 -44.96 16.17 -59.68
#